data_AF-A0A7C5RFL1-F1
#
_entry.id   AF-A0A7C5RFL1-F1
#
_cell.length_a   1.000
_cell.length_b   1.000
_cell.length_c   1.000
_cell.angle_alpha   90.00
_cell.angle_beta   90.00
_cell.angle_gamma   90.00
#
_symmetry.space_group_name_H-M   'P 1'
#
loop_
_entity.id
_entity.type
_entity.pdbx_description
1 polymer ?
#
loop_
_entity_poly.entity_id
_entity_poly.type
_entity_poly.pdbx_seq_one_letter_code
_entity_poly.pdbx_strand_id
1 'polypeptide(L)'
;MKEIDWRFFRENFHDECGVGFVANVRGERSHKIVLDGINAVSNLTHRGAVSSDAKTGDGCGILTRIPYKFFKKVFDPSLEEGKFAVGVVFLPNDEKLKNKSIEIIESVLEKRGIRKIGWRDVPIRKDFVGDSALKSLPDIKHLFVYVQDNSKDTERKLYIARKEIEYNFYKNDLEDKCYIASFSSRTIVYKGLLIAPQLAKFFVDLNDEDFESDFVVFHQRYSTNTLPNWFLAQPFRMLAHNGEINTLQGNYYWMKSKESNFSPDIWGEDTEYLKPVIWPYGSDSSQLDNALELLYMSGRDLIHSIMLLVPEAYKADPFLDNDVKAFFEYNLTISEPWDGPASLVLTDGEVIVSTLDRNGLRPARYIITDDGEIVMGSEVGMIDVDETKIVEKGKLGPGEIIAVDIKLGKILKNDEIKKKYSKLYPYSEWIKNITTVNISDDPGVTFHRSYVGEELLRQQRAFGYDAGEKEKLLVEMIQTGKEPIGAMGDDTPLAVFSSKPRSLFDYFRQRFAQVTNPPIDPYRESIVMSLDTYVGSFGDILKDSPDNAKVLKFKSPVITDAELEYLKNLNNQNFKSKVIKTLYKPIDGGKNLAYELERVINEGVEAVRQGYNIIILSDKGVNNEYAYIPILLVSAGLHHRLIKEGLRAKCSIVVESGEVRIDHHFAVLIGYGVSLINPYLAYDTVLDIAETEALEKQVEVPSEYKTALKNYRKAIEAGLYKIMSKMGISDISSYRGAQIFEALGISDEVIEKYFTGTISKIGGIG
;
A
#
# COMPACT_ATOMS: atom_id res chain seq x y z
N MET A 1 -1.77 -30.82 -13.76
CA MET A 1 -1.52 -29.38 -13.96
C MET A 1 -2.63 -28.63 -13.26
N LYS A 2 -2.43 -28.27 -11.99
CA LYS A 2 -3.32 -27.34 -11.29
C LYS A 2 -2.97 -25.94 -11.78
N GLU A 3 -3.99 -25.12 -12.07
CA GLU A 3 -3.81 -23.73 -12.47
C GLU A 3 -2.90 -23.03 -11.47
N ILE A 4 -1.75 -22.58 -11.95
CA ILE A 4 -0.92 -21.61 -11.23
C ILE A 4 -1.84 -20.44 -10.95
N ASP A 5 -1.92 -20.02 -9.68
CA ASP A 5 -2.67 -18.85 -9.30
C ASP A 5 -1.96 -17.59 -9.82
N TRP A 6 -2.30 -17.18 -11.05
CA TRP A 6 -1.76 -15.98 -11.69
C TRP A 6 -2.15 -14.67 -10.97
N ARG A 7 -2.92 -14.71 -9.87
CA ARG A 7 -3.44 -13.54 -9.12
C ARG A 7 -2.35 -12.62 -8.54
N PHE A 8 -1.13 -13.12 -8.29
CA PHE A 8 0.00 -12.32 -7.79
C PHE A 8 1.06 -11.95 -8.85
N PHE A 9 0.96 -12.47 -10.09
CA PHE A 9 1.97 -12.26 -11.13
C PHE A 9 1.85 -10.90 -11.86
N ARG A 10 1.01 -10.00 -11.36
CA ARG A 10 0.74 -8.67 -11.92
C ARG A 10 1.57 -7.54 -11.27
N GLU A 11 2.72 -7.85 -10.66
CA GLU A 11 3.46 -6.92 -9.79
C GLU A 11 4.69 -6.23 -10.40
N ASN A 12 4.86 -6.19 -11.73
CA ASN A 12 6.02 -5.48 -12.33
C ASN A 12 5.58 -4.64 -13.53
N PHE A 13 4.99 -3.46 -13.31
CA PHE A 13 4.49 -2.64 -14.42
C PHE A 13 4.98 -1.21 -14.38
N HIS A 14 5.38 -0.73 -15.56
CA HIS A 14 5.97 0.58 -15.77
C HIS A 14 4.89 1.56 -16.20
N ASP A 15 4.85 2.72 -15.56
CA ASP A 15 3.92 3.79 -15.90
C ASP A 15 4.74 5.06 -16.17
N GLU A 16 4.96 5.47 -17.41
CA GLU A 16 5.30 6.87 -17.76
C GLU A 16 4.04 7.63 -18.19
N CYS A 17 2.94 7.44 -17.45
CA CYS A 17 1.61 7.90 -17.82
C CYS A 17 1.48 9.43 -17.96
N GLY A 18 0.41 9.86 -18.64
CA GLY A 18 -0.04 11.26 -18.64
C GLY A 18 -1.26 11.41 -17.73
N VAL A 19 -1.20 12.29 -16.73
CA VAL A 19 -2.34 12.57 -15.84
C VAL A 19 -2.53 14.07 -15.64
N GLY A 20 -3.77 14.50 -15.43
CA GLY A 20 -4.09 15.89 -15.14
C GLY A 20 -5.58 16.16 -15.01
N PHE A 21 -5.90 17.44 -14.86
CA PHE A 21 -7.27 17.94 -14.95
C PHE A 21 -7.34 19.33 -15.58
N VAL A 22 -8.52 19.64 -16.13
CA VAL A 22 -8.96 21.00 -16.48
C VAL A 22 -10.22 21.28 -15.69
N ALA A 23 -10.33 22.44 -15.07
CA ALA A 23 -11.54 22.84 -14.35
C ALA A 23 -11.79 24.33 -14.43
N ASN A 24 -13.07 24.71 -14.38
CA ASN A 24 -13.46 26.09 -14.10
C ASN A 24 -13.81 26.20 -12.61
N VAL A 25 -13.04 27.02 -11.90
CA VAL A 25 -13.15 27.19 -10.44
C VAL A 25 -14.54 27.69 -10.05
N ARG A 26 -15.22 28.46 -10.92
CA ARG A 26 -16.55 29.04 -10.66
C ARG A 26 -17.70 28.06 -10.94
N GLY A 27 -17.41 26.84 -11.39
CA GLY A 27 -18.42 25.81 -11.70
C GLY A 27 -19.17 26.06 -13.01
N GLU A 28 -18.65 26.92 -13.88
CA GLU A 28 -19.23 27.16 -15.20
C GLU A 28 -19.01 25.93 -16.09
N ARG A 29 -20.11 25.33 -16.56
CA ARG A 29 -20.05 24.15 -17.41
C ARG A 29 -19.98 24.54 -18.88
N SER A 30 -19.10 23.91 -19.63
CA SER A 30 -19.01 24.10 -21.07
C SER A 30 -18.50 22.85 -21.78
N HIS A 31 -18.81 22.72 -23.07
CA HIS A 31 -18.20 21.71 -23.91
C HIS A 31 -16.72 22.01 -24.18
N LYS A 32 -16.31 23.28 -24.12
CA LYS A 32 -14.90 23.70 -24.22
C LYS A 32 -14.04 22.98 -23.18
N ILE A 33 -14.46 22.94 -21.91
CA ILE A 33 -13.71 22.25 -20.84
C ILE A 33 -13.53 20.76 -21.16
N VAL A 34 -14.55 20.14 -21.78
CA VAL A 34 -14.49 18.74 -22.20
C VAL A 34 -13.47 18.53 -23.32
N LEU A 35 -13.52 19.39 -24.34
CA LEU A 35 -12.55 19.37 -25.44
C LEU A 35 -11.13 19.67 -24.97
N ASP A 36 -10.95 20.61 -24.05
CA ASP A 36 -9.63 20.93 -23.49
C ASP A 36 -9.05 19.74 -22.72
N GLY A 37 -9.86 19.02 -21.94
CA GLY A 37 -9.42 17.78 -21.29
C GLY A 37 -9.02 16.69 -22.27
N ILE A 38 -9.78 16.52 -23.37
CA ILE A 38 -9.49 15.55 -24.44
C ILE A 38 -8.22 15.95 -25.21
N ASN A 39 -8.04 17.23 -25.50
CA ASN A 39 -6.85 17.76 -26.16
C ASN A 39 -5.62 17.61 -25.25
N ALA A 40 -5.76 17.90 -23.96
CA ALA A 40 -4.70 17.75 -22.98
C ALA A 40 -4.17 16.32 -22.93
N VAL A 41 -5.06 15.33 -22.79
CA VAL A 41 -4.64 13.91 -22.78
C VAL A 41 -4.09 13.46 -24.13
N SER A 42 -4.62 13.98 -25.24
CA SER A 42 -4.09 13.72 -26.59
C SER A 42 -2.66 14.24 -26.76
N ASN A 43 -2.35 15.39 -26.18
CA ASN A 43 -1.00 15.97 -26.18
C ASN A 43 -0.03 15.26 -25.23
N LEU A 44 -0.51 14.29 -24.45
CA LEU A 44 0.32 13.38 -23.64
C LEU A 44 0.49 12.00 -24.31
N THR A 45 0.14 11.84 -25.59
CA THR A 45 0.26 10.53 -26.27
C THR A 45 1.72 10.05 -26.37
N HIS A 46 2.71 10.95 -26.40
CA HIS A 46 4.13 10.58 -26.38
C HIS A 46 4.58 9.91 -25.08
N ARG A 47 3.75 10.00 -24.03
CA ARG A 47 3.90 9.31 -22.74
C ARG A 47 3.14 7.97 -22.67
N GLY A 48 2.37 7.63 -23.70
CA GLY A 48 1.64 6.36 -23.81
C GLY A 48 2.40 5.34 -24.65
N ALA A 49 2.19 4.05 -24.37
CA ALA A 49 2.65 2.99 -25.25
C ALA A 49 1.58 2.71 -26.32
N VAL A 50 2.05 2.35 -27.50
CA VAL A 50 1.20 1.90 -28.60
C VAL A 50 1.60 0.47 -28.93
N SER A 51 0.61 -0.42 -29.01
CA SER A 51 0.84 -1.82 -29.37
C SER A 51 1.36 -1.95 -30.80
N SER A 52 1.80 -3.17 -31.16
CA SER A 52 2.34 -3.50 -32.48
C SER A 52 1.40 -3.17 -33.66
N ASP A 53 0.10 -3.04 -33.42
CA ASP A 53 -0.91 -2.66 -34.42
C ASP A 53 -1.03 -1.13 -34.63
N ALA A 54 -0.20 -0.34 -33.96
CA ALA A 54 -0.16 1.13 -33.98
C ALA A 54 -1.50 1.82 -33.62
N LYS A 55 -2.49 1.07 -33.13
CA LYS A 55 -3.85 1.55 -32.84
C LYS A 55 -4.30 1.23 -31.43
N THR A 56 -3.90 0.09 -30.88
CA THR A 56 -4.24 -0.31 -29.51
C THR A 56 -3.31 0.44 -28.56
N GLY A 57 -3.89 1.27 -27.69
CA GLY A 57 -3.20 1.86 -26.54
C GLY A 57 -3.49 1.09 -25.26
N ASP A 58 -2.65 1.27 -24.24
CA ASP A 58 -2.75 0.55 -22.96
C ASP A 58 -3.87 1.02 -22.03
N GLY A 59 -4.58 2.08 -22.44
CA GLY A 59 -5.74 2.63 -21.76
C GLY A 59 -5.76 4.15 -21.78
N CYS A 60 -6.90 4.74 -22.12
CA CYS A 60 -7.15 6.17 -22.00
C CYS A 60 -8.57 6.39 -21.46
N GLY A 61 -8.75 7.49 -20.74
CA GLY A 61 -10.08 7.90 -20.34
C GLY A 61 -10.15 9.31 -19.77
N ILE A 62 -11.40 9.73 -19.57
CA ILE A 62 -11.77 10.95 -18.87
C ILE A 62 -12.85 10.67 -17.83
N LEU A 63 -12.85 11.46 -16.77
CA LEU A 63 -13.89 11.53 -15.76
C LEU A 63 -14.42 12.96 -15.77
N THR A 64 -15.73 13.11 -15.89
CA THR A 64 -16.41 14.41 -15.99
C THR A 64 -17.57 14.50 -15.01
N ARG A 65 -18.15 15.70 -14.90
CA ARG A 65 -19.53 15.88 -14.43
C ARG A 65 -20.48 15.08 -15.31
N ILE A 66 -21.58 14.59 -14.74
CA ILE A 66 -22.69 14.04 -15.53
C ILE A 66 -23.24 15.13 -16.48
N PRO A 67 -23.24 14.91 -17.81
CA PRO A 67 -23.73 15.90 -18.78
C PRO A 67 -25.27 15.88 -18.86
N TYR A 68 -25.92 16.61 -17.96
CA TYR A 68 -27.38 16.57 -17.79
C TYR A 68 -28.16 16.95 -19.06
N LYS A 69 -27.73 18.02 -19.77
CA LYS A 69 -28.39 18.47 -21.01
C LYS A 69 -28.32 17.38 -22.09
N PHE A 70 -27.13 16.83 -22.30
CA PHE A 70 -26.90 15.72 -23.22
C PHE A 70 -27.83 14.53 -22.92
N PHE A 71 -27.87 14.04 -21.67
CA PHE A 71 -28.69 12.85 -21.36
C PHE A 71 -30.20 13.09 -21.48
N LYS A 72 -30.69 14.31 -21.21
CA LYS A 72 -32.09 14.67 -21.53
C LYS A 72 -32.39 14.54 -23.03
N LYS A 73 -31.44 14.94 -23.88
CA LYS A 73 -31.57 14.89 -25.34
C LYS A 73 -31.49 13.47 -25.90
N VAL A 74 -30.56 12.64 -25.41
CA VAL A 74 -30.26 11.33 -26.04
C VAL A 74 -30.91 10.12 -25.37
N PHE A 75 -31.52 10.28 -24.19
CA PHE A 75 -32.13 9.17 -23.45
C PHE A 75 -33.59 9.45 -23.12
N ASP A 76 -33.86 10.41 -22.22
CA ASP A 76 -35.21 10.71 -21.77
C ASP A 76 -35.34 12.20 -21.38
N PRO A 77 -36.21 12.98 -22.07
CA PRO A 77 -36.38 14.41 -21.80
C PRO A 77 -37.00 14.71 -20.44
N SER A 78 -37.59 13.71 -19.77
CA SER A 78 -38.14 13.84 -18.41
C SER A 78 -37.08 13.81 -17.31
N LEU A 79 -35.82 13.50 -17.64
CA LEU A 79 -34.73 13.54 -16.67
C LEU A 79 -34.57 14.95 -16.09
N GLU A 80 -34.46 15.03 -14.77
CA GLU A 80 -34.18 16.26 -14.04
C GLU A 80 -32.74 16.26 -13.51
N GLU A 81 -32.08 17.41 -13.58
CA GLU A 81 -30.72 17.54 -13.05
C GLU A 81 -30.71 17.24 -11.54
N GLY A 82 -29.74 16.43 -11.12
CA GLY A 82 -29.62 15.98 -9.73
C GLY A 82 -30.68 14.98 -9.27
N LYS A 83 -31.56 14.49 -10.17
CA LYS A 83 -32.60 13.48 -9.87
C LYS A 83 -32.35 12.12 -10.51
N PHE A 84 -31.19 11.93 -11.12
CA PHE A 84 -30.76 10.63 -11.62
C PHE A 84 -29.26 10.41 -11.38
N ALA A 85 -28.89 9.14 -11.36
CA ALA A 85 -27.52 8.68 -11.36
C ALA A 85 -27.28 7.77 -12.56
N VAL A 86 -26.01 7.68 -12.97
CA VAL A 86 -25.59 6.89 -14.13
C VAL A 86 -24.52 5.89 -13.71
N GLY A 87 -24.78 4.62 -13.99
CA GLY A 87 -23.80 3.54 -13.93
C GLY A 87 -23.20 3.30 -15.31
N VAL A 88 -21.88 3.39 -15.47
CA VAL A 88 -21.19 2.96 -16.68
C VAL A 88 -20.76 1.51 -16.48
N VAL A 89 -21.40 0.59 -17.19
CA VAL A 89 -21.26 -0.85 -16.96
C VAL A 89 -20.63 -1.50 -18.19
N PHE A 90 -19.58 -2.26 -17.96
CA PHE A 90 -18.93 -3.14 -18.94
C PHE A 90 -19.45 -4.55 -18.74
N LEU A 91 -20.25 -5.02 -19.69
CA LEU A 91 -20.86 -6.35 -19.68
C LEU A 91 -20.12 -7.31 -20.62
N PRO A 92 -20.14 -8.61 -20.35
CA PRO A 92 -19.55 -9.62 -21.23
C PRO A 92 -20.33 -9.71 -22.54
N ASN A 93 -19.64 -10.10 -23.61
CA ASN A 93 -20.27 -10.32 -24.91
C ASN A 93 -21.09 -11.62 -24.97
N ASP A 94 -20.80 -12.60 -24.11
CA ASP A 94 -21.61 -13.81 -24.01
C ASP A 94 -23.00 -13.47 -23.46
N GLU A 95 -24.04 -13.78 -24.24
CA GLU A 95 -25.43 -13.41 -23.92
C GLU A 95 -25.94 -14.04 -22.61
N LYS A 96 -25.49 -15.24 -22.25
CA LYS A 96 -25.93 -15.86 -20.98
C LYS A 96 -25.31 -15.14 -19.80
N LEU A 97 -24.00 -14.88 -19.85
CA LEU A 97 -23.31 -14.14 -18.81
C LEU A 97 -23.84 -12.71 -18.72
N LYS A 98 -24.09 -12.05 -19.85
CA LYS A 98 -24.65 -10.69 -19.91
C LYS A 98 -26.00 -10.61 -19.20
N ASN A 99 -26.93 -11.50 -19.54
CA ASN A 99 -28.25 -11.52 -18.93
C ASN A 99 -28.18 -11.80 -17.42
N LYS A 100 -27.31 -12.75 -17.01
CA LYS A 100 -27.06 -13.02 -15.58
C LYS A 100 -26.52 -11.78 -14.85
N SER A 101 -25.60 -11.05 -15.46
CA SER A 101 -25.03 -9.83 -14.87
C SER A 101 -26.06 -8.72 -14.73
N ILE A 102 -26.91 -8.53 -15.75
CA ILE A 102 -28.02 -7.58 -15.68
C ILE A 102 -29.01 -7.99 -14.59
N GLU A 103 -29.36 -9.27 -14.48
CA GLU A 103 -30.25 -9.79 -13.44
C GLU A 103 -29.70 -9.51 -12.04
N ILE A 104 -28.40 -9.75 -11.81
CA ILE A 104 -27.74 -9.44 -10.53
C ILE A 104 -27.84 -7.95 -10.22
N ILE A 105 -27.51 -7.09 -11.20
CA ILE A 105 -27.58 -5.63 -11.03
C ILE A 105 -28.99 -5.22 -10.63
N GLU A 106 -30.00 -5.63 -11.41
CA GLU A 106 -31.39 -5.23 -11.20
C GLU A 106 -31.96 -5.77 -9.90
N SER A 107 -31.60 -7.00 -9.51
CA SER A 107 -31.99 -7.58 -8.22
C SER A 107 -31.45 -6.79 -7.03
N VAL A 108 -30.19 -6.34 -7.08
CA VAL A 108 -29.62 -5.50 -6.01
C VAL A 108 -30.28 -4.14 -5.97
N LEU A 109 -30.56 -3.52 -7.13
CA LEU A 109 -31.29 -2.25 -7.18
C LEU A 109 -32.68 -2.37 -6.55
N GLU A 110 -33.44 -3.40 -6.90
CA GLU A 110 -34.76 -3.66 -6.34
C GLU A 110 -34.69 -3.89 -4.82
N LYS A 111 -33.77 -4.75 -4.37
CA LYS A 111 -33.54 -5.02 -2.94
C LYS A 111 -33.23 -3.76 -2.14
N ARG A 112 -32.46 -2.82 -2.72
CA ARG A 112 -32.10 -1.54 -2.08
C ARG A 112 -33.12 -0.43 -2.31
N GLY A 113 -34.24 -0.71 -2.99
CA GLY A 113 -35.25 0.30 -3.31
C GLY A 113 -34.76 1.39 -4.26
N ILE A 114 -33.72 1.13 -5.04
CA ILE A 114 -33.20 2.05 -6.05
C ILE A 114 -33.98 1.84 -7.34
N ARG A 115 -34.79 2.83 -7.72
CA ARG A 115 -35.65 2.73 -8.90
C ARG A 115 -34.83 2.84 -10.18
N LYS A 116 -34.74 1.75 -10.95
CA LYS A 116 -34.22 1.75 -12.32
C LYS A 116 -35.09 2.64 -13.22
N ILE A 117 -34.45 3.51 -14.00
CA ILE A 117 -35.08 4.28 -15.09
C ILE A 117 -34.96 3.49 -16.39
N GLY A 118 -33.75 3.03 -16.72
CA GLY A 118 -33.54 2.18 -17.89
C GLY A 118 -32.07 2.00 -18.26
N TRP A 119 -31.85 1.26 -19.33
CA TRP A 119 -30.53 1.03 -19.92
C TRP A 119 -30.39 1.79 -21.24
N ARG A 120 -29.21 2.31 -21.52
CA ARG A 120 -28.84 2.92 -22.80
C ARG A 120 -27.56 2.28 -23.31
N ASP A 121 -27.60 1.84 -24.56
CA ASP A 121 -26.40 1.46 -25.31
C ASP A 121 -25.52 2.69 -25.55
N VAL A 122 -24.24 2.60 -25.21
CA VAL A 122 -23.30 3.69 -25.48
C VAL A 122 -22.88 3.62 -26.96
N PRO A 123 -23.12 4.68 -27.76
CA PRO A 123 -22.78 4.66 -29.17
C PRO A 123 -21.25 4.71 -29.33
N ILE A 124 -20.69 3.62 -29.85
CA ILE A 124 -19.25 3.45 -30.07
C ILE A 124 -18.90 3.24 -31.54
N ARG A 125 -17.74 3.76 -31.96
CA ARG A 125 -17.17 3.58 -33.31
C ARG A 125 -15.99 2.62 -33.27
N LYS A 126 -16.24 1.35 -33.62
CA LYS A 126 -15.24 0.26 -33.54
C LYS A 126 -14.09 0.42 -34.55
N ASP A 127 -14.29 1.18 -35.63
CA ASP A 127 -13.31 1.36 -36.73
C ASP A 127 -11.98 1.98 -36.28
N PHE A 128 -11.96 2.66 -35.13
CA PHE A 128 -10.79 3.37 -34.60
C PHE A 128 -9.98 2.56 -33.58
N VAL A 129 -10.44 1.36 -33.21
CA VAL A 129 -9.81 0.52 -32.19
C VAL A 129 -8.94 -0.54 -32.87
N GLY A 130 -7.80 -0.88 -32.29
CA GLY A 130 -6.96 -1.97 -32.78
C GLY A 130 -7.58 -3.35 -32.54
N ASP A 131 -7.17 -4.35 -33.32
CA ASP A 131 -7.78 -5.69 -33.32
C ASP A 131 -7.69 -6.37 -31.95
N SER A 132 -6.62 -6.11 -31.19
CA SER A 132 -6.43 -6.68 -29.85
C SER A 132 -7.46 -6.15 -28.86
N ALA A 133 -7.66 -4.83 -28.82
CA ALA A 133 -8.67 -4.20 -27.98
C ALA A 133 -10.10 -4.55 -28.40
N LEU A 134 -10.35 -4.75 -29.71
CA LEU A 134 -11.65 -5.21 -30.21
C LEU A 134 -12.03 -6.62 -29.73
N LYS A 135 -11.07 -7.52 -29.57
CA LYS A 135 -11.33 -8.89 -29.08
C LYS A 135 -11.83 -8.92 -27.64
N SER A 136 -11.35 -8.00 -26.81
CA SER A 136 -11.73 -7.87 -25.40
C SER A 136 -12.76 -6.78 -25.14
N LEU A 137 -13.26 -6.10 -26.18
CA LEU A 137 -14.22 -4.99 -26.08
C LEU A 137 -15.49 -5.46 -25.34
N PRO A 138 -15.82 -4.90 -24.17
CA PRO A 138 -17.06 -5.22 -23.48
C PRO A 138 -18.27 -4.59 -24.18
N ASP A 139 -19.46 -5.08 -23.87
CA ASP A 139 -20.72 -4.40 -24.17
C ASP A 139 -20.91 -3.26 -23.16
N ILE A 140 -20.73 -2.01 -23.62
CA ILE A 140 -20.72 -0.82 -22.78
C ILE A 140 -22.14 -0.23 -22.72
N LYS A 141 -22.73 -0.19 -21.53
CA LYS A 141 -24.07 0.37 -21.31
C LYS A 141 -24.09 1.39 -20.18
N HIS A 142 -24.95 2.39 -20.31
CA HIS A 142 -25.36 3.26 -19.21
C HIS A 142 -26.59 2.68 -18.51
N LEU A 143 -26.54 2.59 -17.20
CA LEU A 143 -27.64 2.27 -16.31
C LEU A 143 -28.13 3.56 -15.66
N PHE A 144 -29.34 3.99 -15.98
CA PHE A 144 -29.97 5.14 -15.35
C PHE A 144 -30.81 4.69 -14.16
N VAL A 145 -30.60 5.30 -13.00
CA VAL A 145 -31.41 5.11 -11.80
C VAL A 145 -31.88 6.44 -11.26
N TYR A 146 -33.05 6.44 -10.63
CA TYR A 146 -33.60 7.62 -9.97
C TYR A 146 -32.91 7.84 -8.63
N VAL A 147 -32.61 9.10 -8.33
CA VAL A 147 -32.16 9.55 -7.02
C VAL A 147 -32.94 10.79 -6.60
N GLN A 148 -32.98 11.07 -5.30
CA GLN A 148 -33.70 12.23 -4.78
C GLN A 148 -32.89 13.52 -4.87
N ASP A 149 -31.57 13.42 -4.81
CA ASP A 149 -30.61 14.52 -4.87
C ASP A 149 -29.23 13.98 -5.30
N ASN A 150 -28.22 14.85 -5.30
CA ASN A 150 -26.82 14.49 -5.51
C ASN A 150 -25.99 14.65 -4.23
N SER A 151 -26.60 14.43 -3.06
CA SER A 151 -25.93 14.53 -1.77
C SER A 151 -24.88 13.43 -1.56
N LYS A 152 -23.98 13.61 -0.60
CA LYS A 152 -23.03 12.57 -0.19
C LYS A 152 -23.75 11.30 0.28
N ASP A 153 -24.94 11.42 0.89
CA ASP A 153 -25.75 10.28 1.31
C ASP A 153 -26.29 9.49 0.11
N THR A 154 -26.68 10.17 -0.96
CA THR A 154 -27.04 9.51 -2.22
C THR A 154 -25.85 8.79 -2.83
N GLU A 155 -24.68 9.43 -2.91
CA GLU A 155 -23.46 8.77 -3.39
C GLU A 155 -23.11 7.54 -2.56
N ARG A 156 -23.27 7.64 -1.24
CA ARG A 156 -23.05 6.54 -0.30
C ARG A 156 -24.00 5.35 -0.54
N LYS A 157 -25.28 5.62 -0.86
CA LYS A 157 -26.27 4.58 -1.25
C LYS A 157 -25.90 3.89 -2.57
N LEU A 158 -25.43 4.66 -3.55
CA LEU A 158 -24.98 4.12 -4.84
C LEU A 158 -23.70 3.31 -4.69
N TYR A 159 -22.75 3.79 -3.87
CA TYR A 159 -21.51 3.08 -3.53
C TYR A 159 -21.83 1.71 -2.95
N ILE A 160 -22.67 1.62 -1.91
CA ILE A 160 -22.96 0.33 -1.28
C ILE A 160 -23.75 -0.60 -2.20
N ALA A 161 -24.65 -0.06 -3.04
CA ALA A 161 -25.32 -0.84 -4.07
C ALA A 161 -24.31 -1.43 -5.07
N ARG A 162 -23.34 -0.64 -5.52
CA ARG A 162 -22.25 -1.12 -6.38
C ARG A 162 -21.41 -2.18 -5.69
N LYS A 163 -21.03 -1.99 -4.41
CA LYS A 163 -20.27 -2.98 -3.64
C LYS A 163 -21.02 -4.30 -3.49
N GLU A 164 -22.33 -4.27 -3.25
CA GLU A 164 -23.15 -5.48 -3.23
C GLU A 164 -23.26 -6.14 -4.60
N ILE A 165 -23.36 -5.36 -5.69
CA ILE A 165 -23.31 -5.91 -7.06
C ILE A 165 -21.96 -6.62 -7.30
N GLU A 166 -20.84 -5.98 -6.99
CA GLU A 166 -19.49 -6.55 -7.14
C GLU A 166 -19.30 -7.81 -6.29
N TYR A 167 -19.81 -7.80 -5.07
CA TYR A 167 -19.82 -8.97 -4.19
C TYR A 167 -20.61 -10.14 -4.81
N ASN A 168 -21.76 -9.86 -5.40
CA ASN A 168 -22.55 -10.87 -6.08
C ASN A 168 -21.91 -11.32 -7.40
N PHE A 169 -21.16 -10.48 -8.10
CA PHE A 169 -20.34 -10.90 -9.24
C PHE A 169 -19.26 -11.89 -8.81
N TYR A 170 -18.54 -11.61 -7.72
CA TYR A 170 -17.54 -12.53 -7.17
C TYR A 170 -18.14 -13.88 -6.77
N LYS A 171 -19.32 -13.89 -6.13
CA LYS A 171 -20.03 -15.15 -5.79
C LYS A 171 -20.49 -15.96 -7.00
N ASN A 172 -20.49 -15.36 -8.19
CA ASN A 172 -21.04 -15.94 -9.42
C ASN A 172 -19.98 -16.12 -10.52
N ASP A 173 -18.69 -16.03 -10.20
CA ASP A 173 -17.56 -16.15 -11.12
C ASP A 173 -17.64 -15.14 -12.29
N LEU A 174 -18.03 -13.90 -11.98
CA LEU A 174 -18.20 -12.78 -12.91
C LEU A 174 -17.27 -11.60 -12.61
N GLU A 175 -16.44 -11.67 -11.56
CA GLU A 175 -15.62 -10.55 -11.09
C GLU A 175 -14.55 -10.09 -12.09
N ASP A 176 -14.15 -10.94 -13.03
CA ASP A 176 -13.20 -10.66 -14.10
C ASP A 176 -13.87 -10.42 -15.46
N LYS A 177 -15.20 -10.51 -15.53
CA LYS A 177 -16.01 -10.41 -16.76
C LYS A 177 -16.95 -9.21 -16.76
N CYS A 178 -17.28 -8.69 -15.58
CA CYS A 178 -18.17 -7.56 -15.40
C CYS A 178 -17.49 -6.47 -14.59
N TYR A 179 -17.68 -5.22 -15.00
CA TYR A 179 -17.04 -4.09 -14.33
C TYR A 179 -17.92 -2.85 -14.36
N ILE A 180 -18.03 -2.17 -13.23
CA ILE A 180 -18.74 -0.89 -13.11
C ILE A 180 -17.68 0.21 -13.04
N ALA A 181 -17.52 0.95 -14.13
CA ALA A 181 -16.50 1.98 -14.27
C ALA A 181 -16.78 3.21 -13.41
N SER A 182 -18.04 3.61 -13.32
CA SER A 182 -18.56 4.62 -12.40
C SER A 182 -20.01 4.30 -12.08
N PHE A 183 -20.48 4.64 -10.88
CA PHE A 183 -21.92 4.62 -10.56
C PHE A 183 -22.22 5.73 -9.57
N SER A 184 -22.64 6.88 -10.09
CA SER A 184 -22.70 8.14 -9.35
C SER A 184 -23.82 9.04 -9.88
N SER A 185 -24.29 9.95 -9.02
CA SER A 185 -25.16 11.09 -9.37
C SER A 185 -24.38 12.37 -9.68
N ARG A 186 -23.05 12.34 -9.59
CA ARG A 186 -22.15 13.49 -9.75
C ARG A 186 -21.20 13.34 -10.91
N THR A 187 -20.58 12.17 -11.04
CA THR A 187 -19.48 11.92 -11.98
C THR A 187 -19.79 10.80 -12.95
N ILE A 188 -19.12 10.80 -14.09
CA ILE A 188 -19.20 9.73 -15.09
C ILE A 188 -17.82 9.51 -15.73
N VAL A 189 -17.48 8.25 -15.99
CA VAL A 189 -16.19 7.86 -16.56
C VAL A 189 -16.37 7.30 -17.97
N TYR A 190 -15.66 7.87 -18.94
CA TYR A 190 -15.50 7.32 -20.29
C TYR A 190 -14.06 6.86 -20.45
N LYS A 191 -13.85 5.54 -20.53
CA LYS A 191 -12.50 4.95 -20.63
C LYS A 191 -12.49 3.69 -21.47
N GLY A 192 -11.33 3.36 -22.00
CA GLY A 192 -11.14 2.14 -22.77
C GLY A 192 -9.69 1.92 -23.19
N LEU A 193 -9.44 0.80 -23.87
CA LEU A 193 -8.14 0.45 -24.46
C LEU A 193 -7.92 1.24 -25.76
N LEU A 194 -7.66 2.52 -25.59
CA LEU A 194 -7.55 3.52 -26.65
C LEU A 194 -6.23 4.28 -26.46
N ILE A 195 -5.66 4.77 -27.56
CA ILE A 195 -4.75 5.91 -27.47
C ILE A 195 -5.57 7.19 -27.35
N ALA A 196 -5.06 8.19 -26.63
CA ALA A 196 -5.79 9.41 -26.31
C ALA A 196 -6.52 10.10 -27.49
N PRO A 197 -5.93 10.25 -28.69
CA PRO A 197 -6.60 10.91 -29.82
C PRO A 197 -7.78 10.12 -30.41
N GLN A 198 -7.95 8.86 -30.00
CA GLN A 198 -9.10 8.03 -30.39
C GLN A 198 -10.28 8.21 -29.44
N LEU A 199 -10.12 8.78 -28.25
CA LEU A 199 -11.15 8.80 -27.22
C LEU A 199 -12.47 9.42 -27.70
N ALA A 200 -12.42 10.65 -28.24
CA ALA A 200 -13.57 11.32 -28.82
C ALA A 200 -14.07 10.66 -30.11
N LYS A 201 -13.20 9.95 -30.85
CA LYS A 201 -13.61 9.26 -32.08
C LYS A 201 -14.36 7.97 -31.77
N PHE A 202 -13.96 7.27 -30.72
CA PHE A 202 -14.55 6.02 -30.27
C PHE A 202 -15.87 6.25 -29.55
N PHE A 203 -15.91 7.13 -28.54
CA PHE A 203 -17.15 7.50 -27.83
C PHE A 203 -17.82 8.67 -28.53
N VAL A 204 -18.88 8.38 -29.29
CA VAL A 204 -19.57 9.40 -30.11
C VAL A 204 -20.12 10.54 -29.24
N ASP A 205 -20.59 10.19 -28.03
CA ASP A 205 -21.15 11.11 -27.03
C ASP A 205 -20.24 12.32 -26.75
N LEU A 206 -18.91 12.15 -26.78
CA LEU A 206 -17.94 13.19 -26.42
C LEU A 206 -17.82 14.33 -27.43
N ASN A 207 -18.48 14.23 -28.60
CA ASN A 207 -18.48 15.30 -29.61
C ASN A 207 -19.79 16.10 -29.64
N ASP A 208 -20.77 15.77 -28.79
CA ASP A 208 -22.03 16.52 -28.73
C ASP A 208 -21.84 17.80 -27.92
N GLU A 209 -22.25 18.94 -28.46
CA GLU A 209 -22.11 20.25 -27.81
C GLU A 209 -22.88 20.35 -26.47
N ASP A 210 -23.93 19.54 -26.29
CA ASP A 210 -24.68 19.47 -25.03
C ASP A 210 -23.95 18.64 -23.95
N PHE A 211 -22.83 17.98 -24.31
CA PHE A 211 -21.93 17.33 -23.37
C PHE A 211 -21.04 18.39 -22.70
N GLU A 212 -21.61 19.08 -21.72
CA GLU A 212 -20.93 20.12 -20.94
C GLU A 212 -20.45 19.58 -19.58
N SER A 213 -19.29 20.07 -19.13
CA SER A 213 -18.75 19.79 -17.80
C SER A 213 -18.06 21.03 -17.22
N ASP A 214 -18.02 21.16 -15.89
CA ASP A 214 -17.25 22.16 -15.15
C ASP A 214 -15.80 21.70 -14.89
N PHE A 215 -15.54 20.41 -15.04
CA PHE A 215 -14.19 19.85 -14.98
C PHE A 215 -14.02 18.58 -15.81
N VAL A 216 -12.76 18.25 -16.13
CA VAL A 216 -12.35 16.95 -16.66
C VAL A 216 -11.09 16.49 -15.94
N VAL A 217 -11.12 15.30 -15.35
CA VAL A 217 -9.91 14.55 -14.98
C VAL A 217 -9.58 13.61 -16.12
N PHE A 218 -8.33 13.58 -16.55
CA PHE A 218 -7.92 12.77 -17.70
C PHE A 218 -6.70 11.92 -17.39
N HIS A 219 -6.59 10.78 -18.08
CA HIS A 219 -5.44 9.89 -17.94
C HIS A 219 -5.16 9.12 -19.22
N GLN A 220 -3.87 9.02 -19.58
CA GLN A 220 -3.32 8.11 -20.57
C GLN A 220 -2.34 7.15 -19.89
N ARG A 221 -2.60 5.85 -20.04
CA ARG A 221 -1.80 4.78 -19.47
C ARG A 221 -0.67 4.34 -20.39
N TYR A 222 0.43 3.93 -19.77
CA TYR A 222 1.50 3.13 -20.35
C TYR A 222 1.52 1.81 -19.57
N SER A 223 1.60 0.65 -20.23
CA SER A 223 1.71 -0.63 -19.54
C SER A 223 2.70 -1.53 -20.26
N THR A 224 3.49 -2.27 -19.50
CA THR A 224 4.33 -3.34 -20.05
C THR A 224 3.62 -4.69 -20.18
N ASN A 225 2.30 -4.73 -19.94
CA ASN A 225 1.50 -5.91 -20.20
C ASN A 225 1.19 -6.04 -21.70
N THR A 226 1.43 -7.23 -22.24
CA THR A 226 0.94 -7.59 -23.57
C THR A 226 -0.54 -7.99 -23.59
N LEU A 227 -1.18 -8.17 -22.43
CA LEU A 227 -2.59 -8.56 -22.30
C LEU A 227 -3.45 -7.34 -21.94
N PRO A 228 -4.18 -6.76 -22.89
CA PRO A 228 -4.88 -5.51 -22.66
C PRO A 228 -6.23 -5.77 -21.98
N ASN A 229 -6.52 -5.03 -20.91
CA ASN A 229 -7.76 -5.15 -20.13
C ASN A 229 -8.46 -3.79 -19.99
N TRP A 230 -9.69 -3.69 -20.50
CA TRP A 230 -10.54 -2.49 -20.45
C TRP A 230 -10.76 -1.96 -19.02
N PHE A 231 -10.76 -2.83 -18.01
CA PHE A 231 -11.06 -2.47 -16.63
C PHE A 231 -9.94 -1.62 -16.02
N LEU A 232 -8.70 -1.84 -16.48
CA LEU A 232 -7.48 -1.22 -15.97
C LEU A 232 -7.14 0.13 -16.63
N ALA A 233 -7.89 0.54 -17.65
CA ALA A 233 -7.83 1.92 -18.12
C ALA A 233 -8.22 2.86 -16.99
N GLN A 234 -7.68 4.07 -16.98
CA GLN A 234 -7.97 5.12 -16.00
C GLN A 234 -8.68 6.31 -16.68
N PRO A 235 -9.36 7.20 -15.95
CA PRO A 235 -9.51 7.25 -14.48
C PRO A 235 -10.28 6.06 -13.87
N PHE A 236 -10.09 5.85 -12.58
CA PHE A 236 -10.96 5.02 -11.74
C PHE A 236 -12.15 5.86 -11.22
N ARG A 237 -12.76 5.49 -10.09
CA ARG A 237 -14.01 6.12 -9.64
C ARG A 237 -13.78 7.49 -9.06
N MET A 238 -12.67 7.63 -8.34
CA MET A 238 -12.25 8.88 -7.70
C MET A 238 -10.84 9.29 -8.10
N LEU A 239 -10.00 8.36 -8.58
CA LEU A 239 -8.56 8.55 -8.77
C LEU A 239 -8.09 8.36 -10.22
N ALA A 240 -7.20 9.25 -10.65
CA ALA A 240 -6.24 9.02 -11.72
C ALA A 240 -4.81 9.12 -11.17
N HIS A 241 -3.98 8.11 -11.45
CA HIS A 241 -2.65 7.93 -10.89
C HIS A 241 -1.61 7.75 -11.99
N ASN A 242 -0.62 8.63 -12.02
CA ASN A 242 0.62 8.46 -12.77
C ASN A 242 1.74 8.07 -11.79
N GLY A 243 2.19 6.82 -11.86
CA GLY A 243 3.17 6.32 -10.90
C GLY A 243 3.04 4.82 -10.65
N GLU A 244 3.67 4.35 -9.59
CA GLU A 244 3.63 2.96 -9.15
C GLU A 244 3.66 2.90 -7.62
N ILE A 245 2.76 2.10 -7.02
CA ILE A 245 2.80 1.86 -5.57
C ILE A 245 3.72 0.67 -5.27
N ASN A 246 4.92 0.94 -4.76
CA ASN A 246 5.95 -0.06 -4.50
C ASN A 246 5.74 -0.85 -3.19
N THR A 247 4.78 -0.45 -2.37
CA THR A 247 4.39 -1.14 -1.12
C THR A 247 3.07 -1.91 -1.23
N LEU A 248 2.57 -2.13 -2.46
CA LEU A 248 1.21 -2.63 -2.72
C LEU A 248 0.84 -3.90 -1.94
N GLN A 249 1.70 -4.92 -1.95
CA GLN A 249 1.41 -6.19 -1.29
C GLN A 249 1.23 -6.02 0.23
N GLY A 250 2.05 -5.17 0.85
CA GLY A 250 1.91 -4.81 2.27
C GLY A 250 0.61 -4.08 2.52
N ASN A 251 0.30 -3.06 1.71
CA ASN A 251 -0.94 -2.29 1.80
C ASN A 251 -2.19 -3.18 1.68
N TYR A 252 -2.17 -4.15 0.76
CA TYR A 252 -3.24 -5.15 0.60
C TYR A 252 -3.45 -5.95 1.88
N TYR A 253 -2.40 -6.53 2.45
CA TYR A 253 -2.52 -7.36 3.66
C TYR A 253 -2.90 -6.55 4.89
N TRP A 254 -2.43 -5.30 5.01
CA TRP A 254 -2.83 -4.41 6.10
C TRP A 254 -4.28 -3.98 5.98
N MET A 255 -4.75 -3.61 4.79
CA MET A 255 -6.17 -3.30 4.57
C MET A 255 -7.04 -4.52 4.90
N LYS A 256 -6.69 -5.70 4.38
CA LYS A 256 -7.38 -6.96 4.69
C LYS A 256 -7.42 -7.27 6.18
N SER A 257 -6.33 -6.97 6.89
CA SER A 257 -6.27 -7.15 8.35
C SER A 257 -7.20 -6.18 9.10
N LYS A 258 -7.42 -4.97 8.56
CA LYS A 258 -8.25 -3.93 9.17
C LYS A 258 -9.74 -4.09 8.91
N GLU A 259 -10.13 -4.88 7.89
CA GLU A 259 -11.53 -5.21 7.60
C GLU A 259 -12.28 -5.83 8.80
N SER A 260 -11.57 -6.47 9.73
CA SER A 260 -12.14 -7.02 10.97
C SER A 260 -12.43 -5.97 12.05
N ASN A 261 -11.88 -4.77 11.90
CA ASN A 261 -11.95 -3.69 12.89
C ASN A 261 -12.93 -2.59 12.48
N PHE A 262 -13.56 -2.68 11.30
CA PHE A 262 -14.54 -1.70 10.85
C PHE A 262 -15.71 -1.62 11.84
N SER A 263 -15.96 -0.42 12.36
CA SER A 263 -17.05 -0.21 13.30
C SER A 263 -18.40 -0.46 12.63
N PRO A 264 -19.28 -1.26 13.26
CA PRO A 264 -20.67 -1.42 12.83
C PRO A 264 -21.44 -0.09 12.81
N ASP A 265 -20.99 0.94 13.54
CA ASP A 265 -21.68 2.24 13.60
C ASP A 265 -21.70 2.97 12.26
N ILE A 266 -20.78 2.63 11.34
CA ILE A 266 -20.68 3.27 10.04
C ILE A 266 -21.56 2.53 9.05
N TRP A 267 -21.27 1.26 8.76
CA TRP A 267 -21.94 0.51 7.70
C TRP A 267 -22.93 -0.54 8.20
N GLY A 268 -23.00 -0.82 9.50
CA GLY A 268 -23.91 -1.84 10.04
C GLY A 268 -23.73 -3.19 9.36
N GLU A 269 -24.83 -3.82 8.98
CA GLU A 269 -24.85 -5.10 8.26
C GLU A 269 -24.25 -5.00 6.84
N ASP A 270 -24.21 -3.80 6.25
CA ASP A 270 -23.64 -3.59 4.92
C ASP A 270 -22.11 -3.75 4.88
N THR A 271 -21.45 -3.81 6.04
CA THR A 271 -20.00 -4.03 6.18
C THR A 271 -19.53 -5.29 5.44
N GLU A 272 -20.35 -6.33 5.36
CA GLU A 272 -19.99 -7.58 4.67
C GLU A 272 -19.84 -7.38 3.16
N TYR A 273 -20.66 -6.53 2.53
CA TYR A 273 -20.58 -6.26 1.09
C TYR A 273 -19.35 -5.41 0.72
N LEU A 274 -18.72 -4.77 1.70
CA LEU A 274 -17.47 -4.02 1.48
C LEU A 274 -16.27 -4.95 1.32
N LYS A 275 -16.37 -6.22 1.72
CA LYS A 275 -15.25 -7.17 1.79
C LYS A 275 -15.19 -8.07 0.54
N PRO A 276 -13.99 -8.31 -0.03
CA PRO A 276 -12.74 -7.61 0.27
C PRO A 276 -12.80 -6.16 -0.23
N VAL A 277 -12.21 -5.24 0.54
CA VAL A 277 -12.15 -3.82 0.18
C VAL A 277 -11.33 -3.64 -1.08
N ILE A 278 -10.14 -4.25 -1.07
CA ILE A 278 -9.19 -4.20 -2.17
C ILE A 278 -9.52 -5.33 -3.14
N TRP A 279 -9.84 -4.97 -4.38
CA TRP A 279 -10.07 -5.93 -5.44
C TRP A 279 -8.73 -6.52 -5.92
N PRO A 280 -8.47 -7.81 -5.70
CA PRO A 280 -7.15 -8.40 -5.93
C PRO A 280 -6.74 -8.48 -7.41
N TYR A 281 -7.70 -8.38 -8.33
CA TYR A 281 -7.43 -8.43 -9.77
C TYR A 281 -7.12 -7.05 -10.38
N GLY A 282 -7.28 -5.99 -9.59
CA GLY A 282 -7.02 -4.62 -10.00
C GLY A 282 -5.52 -4.27 -10.03
N SER A 283 -5.16 -3.22 -10.77
CA SER A 283 -3.81 -2.63 -10.67
C SER A 283 -3.62 -1.92 -9.33
N ASP A 284 -2.37 -1.63 -8.98
CA ASP A 284 -1.98 -0.80 -7.84
C ASP A 284 -2.84 0.47 -7.68
N SER A 285 -2.99 1.24 -8.76
CA SER A 285 -3.83 2.44 -8.84
C SER A 285 -5.29 2.18 -8.51
N SER A 286 -5.84 1.05 -8.96
CA SER A 286 -7.23 0.69 -8.66
C SER A 286 -7.42 0.24 -7.21
N GLN A 287 -6.40 -0.36 -6.61
CA GLN A 287 -6.40 -0.75 -5.21
C GLN A 287 -6.33 0.48 -4.32
N LEU A 288 -5.53 1.48 -4.69
CA LEU A 288 -5.52 2.79 -4.04
C LEU A 288 -6.88 3.50 -4.17
N ASP A 289 -7.52 3.47 -5.34
CA ASP A 289 -8.88 3.99 -5.54
C ASP A 289 -9.91 3.29 -4.63
N ASN A 290 -9.81 1.97 -4.44
CA ASN A 290 -10.69 1.22 -3.54
C ASN A 290 -10.52 1.65 -2.07
N ALA A 291 -9.29 1.79 -1.61
CA ALA A 291 -9.00 2.28 -0.26
C ALA A 291 -9.52 3.71 -0.06
N LEU A 292 -9.24 4.60 -1.02
CA LEU A 292 -9.67 5.99 -0.98
C LEU A 292 -11.20 6.12 -0.96
N GLU A 293 -11.88 5.40 -1.83
CA GLU A 293 -13.34 5.44 -1.94
C GLU A 293 -14.01 4.90 -0.67
N LEU A 294 -13.47 3.84 -0.06
CA LEU A 294 -13.93 3.35 1.24
C LEU A 294 -13.85 4.46 2.30
N LEU A 295 -12.71 5.13 2.43
CA LEU A 295 -12.52 6.18 3.44
C LEU A 295 -13.46 7.35 3.22
N TYR A 296 -13.58 7.81 1.97
CA TYR A 296 -14.46 8.91 1.59
C TYR A 296 -15.92 8.59 1.91
N MET A 297 -16.39 7.42 1.46
CA MET A 297 -17.78 6.99 1.66
C MET A 297 -18.09 6.67 3.12
N SER A 298 -17.07 6.33 3.92
CA SER A 298 -17.20 6.07 5.36
C SER A 298 -17.29 7.32 6.23
N GLY A 299 -17.01 8.51 5.68
CA GLY A 299 -17.27 9.79 6.35
C GLY A 299 -16.16 10.82 6.17
N ARG A 300 -14.92 10.40 5.89
CA ARG A 300 -13.81 11.33 5.62
C ARG A 300 -14.08 12.10 4.33
N ASP A 301 -13.56 13.32 4.23
CA ASP A 301 -13.53 14.01 2.94
C ASP A 301 -12.34 13.54 2.09
N LEU A 302 -12.31 13.96 0.83
CA LEU A 302 -11.34 13.46 -0.15
C LEU A 302 -9.89 13.83 0.22
N ILE A 303 -9.68 15.06 0.68
CA ILE A 303 -8.36 15.58 1.05
C ILE A 303 -7.83 14.85 2.29
N HIS A 304 -8.66 14.70 3.33
CA HIS A 304 -8.29 13.94 4.52
C HIS A 304 -7.93 12.50 4.16
N SER A 305 -8.75 11.85 3.34
CA SER A 305 -8.54 10.45 2.96
C SER A 305 -7.22 10.24 2.23
N ILE A 306 -6.84 11.13 1.30
CA ILE A 306 -5.56 10.99 0.61
C ILE A 306 -4.36 11.35 1.50
N MET A 307 -4.47 12.35 2.38
CA MET A 307 -3.39 12.68 3.33
C MET A 307 -3.13 11.57 4.35
N LEU A 308 -4.13 10.70 4.60
CA LEU A 308 -3.97 9.49 5.42
C LEU A 308 -3.24 8.37 4.65
N LEU A 309 -3.60 8.15 3.38
CA LEU A 309 -3.03 7.07 2.56
C LEU A 309 -1.64 7.41 2.01
N VAL A 310 -1.42 8.64 1.58
CA VAL A 310 -0.18 9.14 0.97
C VAL A 310 0.33 10.37 1.74
N PRO A 311 0.83 10.18 2.97
CA PRO A 311 1.28 11.29 3.82
C PRO A 311 2.64 11.84 3.39
N GLU A 312 2.86 13.13 3.63
CA GLU A 312 4.16 13.78 3.40
C GLU A 312 5.25 13.29 4.37
N ALA A 313 6.51 13.53 4.02
CA ALA A 313 7.64 13.32 4.92
C ALA A 313 7.72 14.47 5.95
N TYR A 314 7.01 14.34 7.07
CA TYR A 314 6.81 15.42 8.04
C TYR A 314 7.89 15.54 9.14
N LYS A 315 8.63 14.45 9.45
CA LYS A 315 9.40 14.33 10.70
C LYS A 315 10.57 15.30 10.79
N ALA A 316 11.31 15.42 9.71
CA ALA A 316 12.57 16.15 9.71
C ALA A 316 12.48 17.53 9.04
N ASP A 317 11.27 17.97 8.69
CA ASP A 317 11.01 19.35 8.28
C ASP A 317 10.94 20.26 9.52
N PRO A 318 11.91 21.18 9.73
CA PRO A 318 11.88 22.11 10.86
C PRO A 318 10.86 23.24 10.70
N PHE A 319 10.36 23.50 9.49
CA PHE A 319 9.44 24.60 9.19
C PHE A 319 7.97 24.20 9.31
N LEU A 320 7.68 22.91 9.37
CA LEU A 320 6.32 22.39 9.50
C LEU A 320 5.75 22.66 10.91
N ASP A 321 4.52 23.19 10.95
CA ASP A 321 3.79 23.49 12.19
C ASP A 321 3.59 22.22 13.06
N ASN A 322 3.68 22.39 14.38
CA ASN A 322 3.59 21.26 15.32
C ASN A 322 2.23 20.54 15.28
N ASP A 323 1.13 21.25 15.03
CA ASP A 323 -0.18 20.62 14.88
C ASP A 323 -0.22 19.76 13.61
N VAL A 324 0.44 20.20 12.54
CA VAL A 324 0.55 19.43 11.29
C VAL A 324 1.42 18.19 11.51
N LYS A 325 2.54 18.31 12.24
CA LYS A 325 3.34 17.13 12.64
C LYS A 325 2.53 16.15 13.47
N ALA A 326 1.74 16.64 14.42
CA ALA A 326 0.87 15.82 15.26
C ALA A 326 -0.21 15.08 14.44
N PHE A 327 -0.78 15.75 13.45
CA PHE A 327 -1.73 15.14 12.51
C PHE A 327 -1.12 13.95 11.76
N PHE A 328 0.07 14.11 11.16
CA PHE A 328 0.72 13.02 10.44
C PHE A 328 1.21 11.91 11.38
N GLU A 329 1.73 12.25 12.56
CA GLU A 329 2.13 11.25 13.55
C GLU A 329 0.95 10.41 14.03
N TYR A 330 -0.21 11.04 14.25
CA TYR A 330 -1.44 10.33 14.55
C TYR A 330 -1.86 9.42 13.38
N ASN A 331 -1.83 9.90 12.13
CA ASN A 331 -2.23 9.10 10.97
C ASN A 331 -1.38 7.84 10.77
N LEU A 332 -0.07 7.89 11.09
CA LEU A 332 0.81 6.71 11.03
C LEU A 332 0.44 5.61 12.05
N THR A 333 -0.36 5.93 13.07
CA THR A 333 -0.91 4.91 13.98
C THR A 333 -2.10 4.15 13.38
N ILE A 334 -2.65 4.65 12.27
CA ILE A 334 -3.88 4.17 11.65
C ILE A 334 -3.60 3.51 10.29
N SER A 335 -2.79 4.17 9.46
CA SER A 335 -2.46 3.71 8.11
C SER A 335 -0.98 3.84 7.85
N GLU A 336 -0.47 2.81 7.24
CA GLU A 336 0.85 2.69 6.65
C GLU A 336 0.80 3.45 5.32
N PRO A 337 1.85 4.19 4.95
CA PRO A 337 1.91 4.90 3.68
C PRO A 337 1.81 3.95 2.47
N TRP A 338 0.97 4.34 1.51
CA TRP A 338 0.97 3.78 0.15
C TRP A 338 2.08 4.51 -0.62
N ASP A 339 3.28 3.92 -0.57
CA ASP A 339 4.52 4.54 -1.02
C ASP A 339 4.85 4.19 -2.48
N GLY A 340 5.77 4.96 -3.05
CA GLY A 340 6.19 4.87 -4.44
C GLY A 340 5.93 6.17 -5.21
N PRO A 341 6.47 6.30 -6.44
CA PRO A 341 6.24 7.48 -7.26
C PRO A 341 4.75 7.66 -7.50
N ALA A 342 4.20 8.83 -7.23
CA ALA A 342 2.79 9.10 -7.46
C ALA A 342 2.53 10.57 -7.78
N SER A 343 1.92 10.82 -8.94
CA SER A 343 1.16 12.04 -9.21
C SER A 343 -0.30 11.67 -9.29
N LEU A 344 -1.08 12.16 -8.33
CA LEU A 344 -2.48 11.81 -8.15
C LEU A 344 -3.36 12.99 -8.53
N VAL A 345 -4.44 12.69 -9.25
CA VAL A 345 -5.56 13.60 -9.47
C VAL A 345 -6.83 12.89 -9.00
N LEU A 346 -7.56 13.53 -8.11
CA LEU A 346 -8.70 12.96 -7.41
C LEU A 346 -9.92 13.85 -7.57
N THR A 347 -11.11 13.27 -7.58
CA THR A 347 -12.33 14.05 -7.40
C THR A 347 -13.49 13.23 -6.83
N ASP A 348 -14.34 13.90 -6.03
CA ASP A 348 -15.66 13.41 -5.60
C ASP A 348 -16.80 14.07 -6.38
N GLY A 349 -16.46 14.81 -7.44
CA GLY A 349 -17.34 15.64 -8.21
C GLY A 349 -17.62 17.02 -7.60
N GLU A 350 -17.31 17.32 -6.34
CA GLU A 350 -17.43 18.69 -5.81
C GLU A 350 -16.06 19.35 -5.63
N VAL A 351 -15.07 18.56 -5.26
CA VAL A 351 -13.68 18.97 -5.08
C VAL A 351 -12.79 18.16 -6.03
N ILE A 352 -11.79 18.83 -6.62
CA ILE A 352 -10.70 18.20 -7.35
C ILE A 352 -9.44 18.39 -6.54
N VAL A 353 -8.65 17.34 -6.35
CA VAL A 353 -7.40 17.38 -5.58
C VAL A 353 -6.28 16.89 -6.47
N SER A 354 -5.14 17.55 -6.42
CA SER A 354 -3.89 16.97 -6.92
C SER A 354 -2.83 16.98 -5.83
N THR A 355 -2.13 15.85 -5.69
CA THR A 355 -1.08 15.66 -4.71
C THR A 355 0.06 14.83 -5.30
N LEU A 356 1.25 15.02 -4.76
CA LEU A 356 2.42 14.17 -5.06
C LEU A 356 2.72 13.23 -3.90
N ASP A 357 3.45 12.15 -4.22
CA ASP A 357 4.11 11.31 -3.22
C ASP A 357 5.11 12.11 -2.37
N ARG A 358 5.51 11.53 -1.24
CA ARG A 358 6.39 12.18 -0.26
C ARG A 358 7.76 12.58 -0.79
N ASN A 359 8.22 12.00 -1.89
CA ASN A 359 9.51 12.26 -2.51
C ASN A 359 9.37 13.14 -3.77
N GLY A 360 8.14 13.38 -4.25
CA GLY A 360 7.87 14.20 -5.43
C GLY A 360 8.46 13.61 -6.70
N LEU A 361 8.36 12.28 -6.87
CA LEU A 361 9.05 11.53 -7.94
C LEU A 361 8.38 11.70 -9.31
N ARG A 362 7.20 12.34 -9.36
CA ARG A 362 6.45 12.60 -10.58
C ARG A 362 6.16 14.09 -10.76
N PRO A 363 6.15 14.61 -11.99
CA PRO A 363 5.89 16.01 -12.23
C PRO A 363 4.40 16.35 -12.10
N ALA A 364 4.11 17.50 -11.49
CA ALA A 364 2.79 18.11 -11.46
C ALA A 364 2.94 19.62 -11.61
N ARG A 365 2.42 20.19 -12.70
CA ARG A 365 2.48 21.63 -13.00
C ARG A 365 1.08 22.15 -13.25
N TYR A 366 0.84 23.40 -12.87
CA TYR A 366 -0.47 24.02 -13.05
C TYR A 366 -0.39 25.47 -13.54
N ILE A 367 -1.46 25.89 -14.22
CA ILE A 367 -1.70 27.26 -14.71
C ILE A 367 -3.08 27.68 -14.22
N ILE A 368 -3.20 28.93 -13.75
CA ILE A 368 -4.47 29.54 -13.35
C ILE A 368 -4.68 30.83 -14.16
N THR A 369 -5.87 31.02 -14.71
CA THR A 369 -6.25 32.19 -15.50
C THR A 369 -7.20 33.12 -14.75
N ASP A 370 -7.33 34.36 -15.20
CA ASP A 370 -8.18 35.40 -14.59
C ASP A 370 -9.69 35.16 -14.78
N ASP A 371 -10.07 34.43 -15.84
CA ASP A 371 -11.42 33.93 -16.08
C ASP A 371 -11.78 32.70 -15.22
N GLY A 372 -10.84 32.19 -14.44
CA GLY A 372 -11.07 31.15 -13.43
C GLY A 372 -10.89 29.73 -13.94
N GLU A 373 -10.23 29.53 -15.09
CA GLU A 373 -9.78 28.21 -15.52
C GLU A 373 -8.49 27.82 -14.78
N ILE A 374 -8.39 26.54 -14.42
CA ILE A 374 -7.18 25.93 -13.89
C ILE A 374 -6.90 24.67 -14.69
N VAL A 375 -5.65 24.55 -15.13
CA VAL A 375 -5.14 23.40 -15.87
C VAL A 375 -3.97 22.86 -15.09
N MET A 376 -4.01 21.58 -14.77
CA MET A 376 -2.93 20.88 -14.08
C MET A 376 -2.61 19.58 -14.81
N GLY A 377 -1.33 19.24 -14.90
CA GLY A 377 -0.93 17.89 -15.32
C GLY A 377 0.57 17.68 -15.30
N SER A 378 0.98 16.56 -15.90
CA SER A 378 2.38 16.10 -15.88
C SER A 378 3.34 17.02 -16.66
N GLU A 379 2.82 17.76 -17.65
CA GLU A 379 3.60 18.68 -18.49
C GLU A 379 2.95 20.06 -18.60
N VAL A 380 3.75 21.08 -18.93
CA VAL A 380 3.24 22.39 -19.36
C VAL A 380 3.08 22.35 -20.87
N GLY A 381 2.04 23.02 -21.40
CA GLY A 381 1.76 23.06 -22.84
C GLY A 381 0.85 21.94 -23.34
N MET A 382 0.13 21.26 -22.44
CA MET A 382 -0.89 20.26 -22.83
C MET A 382 -2.07 20.91 -23.55
N ILE A 383 -2.34 22.18 -23.28
CA ILE A 383 -3.31 23.00 -24.01
C ILE A 383 -2.73 24.39 -24.24
N ASP A 384 -3.18 25.04 -25.30
CA ASP A 384 -2.85 26.44 -25.58
C ASP A 384 -3.66 27.34 -24.65
N VAL A 385 -2.97 28.05 -23.75
CA VAL A 385 -3.55 29.05 -22.84
C VAL A 385 -3.08 30.42 -23.28
N ASP A 386 -4.01 31.38 -23.37
CA ASP A 386 -3.67 32.78 -23.65
C ASP A 386 -2.79 33.35 -22.52
N GLU A 387 -1.51 33.59 -22.83
CA GLU A 387 -0.51 34.11 -21.89
C GLU A 387 -0.94 35.43 -21.23
N THR A 388 -1.82 36.22 -21.88
CA THR A 388 -2.31 37.48 -21.31
C THR A 388 -3.29 37.29 -20.17
N LYS A 389 -3.92 36.12 -20.07
CA LYS A 389 -4.90 35.76 -19.02
C LYS A 389 -4.27 35.05 -17.82
N ILE A 390 -3.00 34.67 -17.89
CA ILE A 390 -2.37 33.83 -16.87
C ILE A 390 -2.07 34.65 -15.62
N VAL A 391 -2.68 34.25 -14.49
CA VAL A 391 -2.48 34.86 -13.17
C VAL A 391 -1.39 34.14 -12.39
N GLU A 392 -1.29 32.81 -12.52
CA GLU A 392 -0.31 32.01 -11.80
C GLU A 392 0.17 30.83 -12.63
N LYS A 393 1.48 30.57 -12.60
CA LYS A 393 2.10 29.30 -13.04
C LYS A 393 2.83 28.69 -11.86
N GLY A 394 2.57 27.43 -11.55
CA GLY A 394 3.17 26.75 -10.41
C GLY A 394 3.45 25.27 -10.65
N LYS A 395 4.00 24.63 -9.62
CA LYS A 395 4.26 23.19 -9.57
C LYS A 395 4.03 22.67 -8.17
N LEU A 396 3.77 21.38 -8.03
CA LEU A 396 3.79 20.70 -6.73
C LEU A 396 5.18 20.16 -6.46
N GLY A 397 5.63 20.31 -5.21
CA GLY A 397 6.79 19.67 -4.63
C GLY A 397 6.45 18.36 -3.89
N PRO A 398 7.46 17.71 -3.29
CA PRO A 398 7.28 16.47 -2.52
C PRO A 398 6.22 16.62 -1.42
N GLY A 399 5.21 15.74 -1.41
CA GLY A 399 4.12 15.74 -0.44
C GLY A 399 3.22 17.00 -0.46
N GLU A 400 3.32 17.84 -1.51
CA GLU A 400 2.46 19.00 -1.66
C GLU A 400 1.11 18.65 -2.28
N ILE A 401 0.10 19.42 -1.88
CA ILE A 401 -1.30 19.24 -2.28
C ILE A 401 -1.91 20.57 -2.73
N ILE A 402 -2.74 20.51 -3.77
CA ILE A 402 -3.60 21.60 -4.22
C ILE A 402 -5.01 21.06 -4.42
N ALA A 403 -6.02 21.85 -4.07
CA ALA A 403 -7.42 21.48 -4.28
C ALA A 403 -8.22 22.61 -4.92
N VAL A 404 -9.20 22.25 -5.74
CA VAL A 404 -10.18 23.14 -6.35
C VAL A 404 -11.54 22.75 -5.79
N ASP A 405 -12.11 23.61 -4.97
CA ASP A 405 -13.47 23.48 -4.47
C ASP A 405 -14.40 24.25 -5.40
N ILE A 406 -15.06 23.53 -6.30
CA ILE A 406 -15.94 24.10 -7.34
C ILE A 406 -17.18 24.71 -6.69
N LYS A 407 -17.66 24.11 -5.60
CA LYS A 407 -18.85 24.57 -4.88
C LYS A 407 -18.61 25.91 -4.19
N LEU A 408 -17.43 26.11 -3.63
CA LEU A 408 -17.03 27.36 -2.98
C LEU A 408 -16.40 28.38 -3.92
N GLY A 409 -16.02 27.98 -5.14
CA GLY A 409 -15.35 28.87 -6.07
C GLY A 409 -13.91 29.17 -5.67
N LYS A 410 -13.20 28.22 -5.06
CA LYS A 410 -11.88 28.48 -4.44
C LYS A 410 -10.83 27.45 -4.78
N ILE A 411 -9.59 27.93 -4.91
CA ILE A 411 -8.39 27.10 -4.95
C ILE A 411 -7.76 27.13 -3.55
N LEU A 412 -7.59 25.96 -2.96
CA LEU A 412 -6.93 25.76 -1.68
C LEU A 412 -5.49 25.31 -1.93
N LYS A 413 -4.53 25.96 -1.28
CA LYS A 413 -3.09 25.65 -1.42
C LYS A 413 -2.60 24.79 -0.25
N ASN A 414 -1.40 24.22 -0.41
CA ASN A 414 -0.76 23.28 0.52
C ASN A 414 -0.88 23.67 2.00
N ASP A 415 -0.41 24.86 2.37
CA ASP A 415 -0.32 25.27 3.78
C ASP A 415 -1.71 25.52 4.39
N GLU A 416 -2.63 26.09 3.60
CA GLU A 416 -4.02 26.29 4.00
C GLU A 416 -4.71 24.95 4.27
N ILE A 417 -4.52 23.99 3.37
CA ILE A 417 -5.03 22.62 3.49
C ILE A 417 -4.47 21.98 4.76
N LYS A 418 -3.14 21.86 4.88
CA LYS A 418 -2.50 21.17 6.00
C LYS A 418 -2.90 21.76 7.35
N LYS A 419 -2.96 23.10 7.45
CA LYS A 419 -3.39 23.80 8.68
C LYS A 419 -4.87 23.62 9.00
N LYS A 420 -5.73 23.48 7.99
CA LYS A 420 -7.16 23.17 8.20
C LYS A 420 -7.31 21.75 8.75
N TYR A 421 -6.67 20.77 8.10
CA TYR A 421 -6.82 19.35 8.47
C TYR A 421 -6.17 19.02 9.81
N SER A 422 -5.05 19.66 10.15
CA SER A 422 -4.42 19.49 11.46
C SER A 422 -5.25 19.99 12.64
N LYS A 423 -6.33 20.74 12.39
CA LYS A 423 -7.23 21.30 13.40
C LYS A 423 -8.61 20.66 13.44
N LEU A 424 -8.87 19.63 12.63
CA LEU A 424 -10.15 18.92 12.65
C LEU A 424 -10.43 18.27 14.02
N TYR A 425 -9.38 17.72 14.63
CA TYR A 425 -9.42 17.08 15.93
C TYR A 425 -8.20 17.53 16.75
N PRO A 426 -8.21 17.34 18.09
CA PRO A 426 -7.07 17.71 18.93
C PRO A 426 -5.96 16.65 18.82
N TYR A 427 -5.38 16.47 17.63
CA TYR A 427 -4.35 15.46 17.38
C TYR A 427 -3.15 15.62 18.29
N SER A 428 -2.72 16.87 18.56
CA SER A 428 -1.65 17.20 19.52
C SER A 428 -1.92 16.69 20.94
N GLU A 429 -3.19 16.56 21.34
CA GLU A 429 -3.57 15.91 22.61
C GLU A 429 -3.64 14.39 22.48
N TRP A 430 -4.15 13.87 21.36
CA TRP A 430 -4.27 12.43 21.14
C TRP A 430 -2.92 11.74 21.03
N ILE A 431 -1.93 12.33 20.36
CA ILE A 431 -0.58 11.74 20.25
C ILE A 431 0.11 11.60 21.61
N LYS A 432 -0.34 12.31 22.66
CA LYS A 432 0.19 12.10 24.03
C LYS A 432 -0.17 10.73 24.60
N ASN A 433 -1.14 10.03 24.02
CA ASN A 433 -1.46 8.64 24.36
C ASN A 433 -0.42 7.65 23.78
N ILE A 434 0.42 8.09 22.83
CA ILE A 434 1.50 7.27 22.29
C ILE A 434 2.59 7.17 23.35
N THR A 435 2.84 5.95 23.82
CA THR A 435 3.89 5.70 24.81
C THR A 435 5.21 5.44 24.07
N THR A 436 6.09 6.44 24.06
CA THR A 436 7.43 6.27 23.47
C THR A 436 8.34 5.52 24.42
N VAL A 437 8.90 4.40 23.96
CA VAL A 437 9.82 3.57 24.73
C VAL A 437 11.26 3.99 24.40
N ASN A 438 11.99 4.51 25.39
CA ASN A 438 13.38 4.96 25.27
C ASN A 438 14.25 4.39 26.40
N ILE A 439 14.14 3.09 26.67
CA ILE A 439 14.85 2.44 27.80
C ILE A 439 16.35 2.32 27.52
N SER A 440 16.74 2.10 26.26
CA SER A 440 18.14 1.95 25.87
C SER A 440 18.99 3.21 26.05
N ASP A 441 18.35 4.38 26.16
CA ASP A 441 19.03 5.67 26.37
C ASP A 441 19.25 5.97 27.87
N ASP A 442 18.75 5.12 28.78
CA ASP A 442 18.91 5.28 30.23
C ASP A 442 20.32 4.83 30.69
N PRO A 443 21.13 5.72 31.30
CA PRO A 443 22.46 5.38 31.81
C PRO A 443 22.47 4.22 32.82
N GLY A 444 21.37 3.98 33.53
CA GLY A 444 21.23 2.98 34.59
C GLY A 444 20.92 1.56 34.11
N VAL A 445 20.58 1.36 32.83
CA VAL A 445 20.33 0.03 32.27
C VAL A 445 21.65 -0.71 32.08
N THR A 446 21.79 -1.85 32.76
CA THR A 446 22.93 -2.77 32.62
C THR A 446 22.55 -3.90 31.68
N PHE A 447 23.40 -4.14 30.68
CA PHE A 447 23.23 -5.27 29.77
C PHE A 447 23.74 -6.53 30.44
N HIS A 448 22.88 -7.55 30.54
CA HIS A 448 23.24 -8.86 31.09
C HIS A 448 23.31 -9.87 29.95
N ARG A 449 24.49 -10.46 29.76
CA ARG A 449 24.67 -11.55 28.81
C ARG A 449 23.82 -12.76 29.21
N SER A 450 23.19 -13.37 28.24
CA SER A 450 22.46 -14.62 28.47
C SER A 450 23.43 -15.81 28.52
N TYR A 451 24.47 -15.78 27.69
CA TYR A 451 25.47 -16.84 27.56
C TYR A 451 26.90 -16.28 27.49
N VAL A 452 27.87 -17.02 28.03
CA VAL A 452 29.30 -16.68 28.01
C VAL A 452 30.16 -17.94 27.80
N GLY A 453 31.39 -17.77 27.32
CA GLY A 453 32.37 -18.86 27.21
C GLY A 453 31.90 -20.03 26.34
N GLU A 454 32.10 -21.27 26.82
CA GLU A 454 31.74 -22.49 26.08
C GLU A 454 30.24 -22.59 25.77
N GLU A 455 29.39 -22.04 26.64
CA GLU A 455 27.94 -22.06 26.41
C GLU A 455 27.55 -21.14 25.26
N LEU A 456 28.14 -19.94 25.19
CA LEU A 456 27.94 -19.02 24.06
C LEU A 456 28.34 -19.68 22.75
N LEU A 457 29.51 -20.34 22.72
CA LEU A 457 29.98 -21.08 21.54
C LEU A 457 29.04 -22.22 21.16
N ARG A 458 28.45 -22.93 22.13
CA ARG A 458 27.47 -23.98 21.88
C ARG A 458 26.20 -23.42 21.24
N GLN A 459 25.66 -22.33 21.77
CA GLN A 459 24.48 -21.67 21.21
C GLN A 459 24.76 -21.13 19.80
N GLN A 460 25.91 -20.47 19.59
CA GLN A 460 26.36 -20.01 18.27
C GLN A 460 26.38 -21.16 17.25
N ARG A 461 26.94 -22.32 17.61
CA ARG A 461 26.93 -23.51 16.74
C ARG A 461 25.52 -24.02 16.45
N ALA A 462 24.66 -24.06 17.46
CA ALA A 462 23.27 -24.52 17.29
C ALA A 462 22.50 -23.64 16.29
N PHE A 463 22.69 -22.33 16.36
CA PHE A 463 22.05 -21.34 15.48
C PHE A 463 22.82 -21.08 14.17
N GLY A 464 23.90 -21.83 13.90
CA GLY A 464 24.62 -21.79 12.63
C GLY A 464 25.52 -20.57 12.43
N TYR A 465 26.07 -19.96 13.49
CA TYR A 465 27.10 -18.93 13.37
C TYR A 465 28.40 -19.54 12.84
N ASP A 466 28.98 -18.90 11.84
CA ASP A 466 30.31 -19.22 11.31
C ASP A 466 31.40 -18.30 11.90
N ALA A 467 32.64 -18.80 11.93
CA ALA A 467 33.80 -18.02 12.35
C ALA A 467 34.07 -16.84 11.42
N GLY A 468 33.91 -17.02 10.10
CA GLY A 468 34.03 -15.95 9.12
C GLY A 468 32.96 -14.87 9.29
N GLU A 469 31.72 -15.25 9.61
CA GLU A 469 30.66 -14.29 9.96
C GLU A 469 31.01 -13.48 11.22
N LYS A 470 31.51 -14.14 12.26
CA LYS A 470 31.96 -13.47 13.50
C LYS A 470 33.09 -12.49 13.21
N GLU A 471 34.16 -12.96 12.59
CA GLU A 471 35.42 -12.21 12.42
C GLU A 471 35.34 -11.12 11.34
N LYS A 472 34.55 -11.30 10.28
CA LYS A 472 34.47 -10.35 9.17
C LYS A 472 33.24 -9.45 9.25
N LEU A 473 32.08 -10.01 9.60
CA LEU A 473 30.83 -9.23 9.56
C LEU A 473 30.62 -8.48 10.87
N LEU A 474 30.59 -9.21 12.00
CA LEU A 474 30.25 -8.60 13.29
C LEU A 474 31.34 -7.65 13.78
N VAL A 475 32.63 -8.00 13.63
CA VAL A 475 33.73 -7.12 14.02
C VAL A 475 33.65 -5.78 13.28
N GLU A 476 33.49 -5.77 11.96
CA GLU A 476 33.44 -4.52 11.19
C GLU A 476 32.23 -3.64 11.57
N MET A 477 31.08 -4.26 11.83
CA MET A 477 29.88 -3.56 12.35
C MET A 477 30.14 -2.92 13.71
N ILE A 478 30.85 -3.61 14.61
CA ILE A 478 31.21 -3.09 15.93
C ILE A 478 32.18 -1.92 15.82
N GLN A 479 33.17 -2.02 14.94
CA GLN A 479 34.21 -0.99 14.77
C GLN A 479 33.66 0.28 14.13
N THR A 480 32.96 0.13 13.01
CA THR A 480 32.61 1.25 12.12
C THR A 480 31.18 1.75 12.31
N GLY A 481 30.31 0.94 12.91
CA GLY A 481 28.87 1.18 12.94
C GLY A 481 28.23 1.13 11.56
N LYS A 482 28.86 0.44 10.60
CA LYS A 482 28.41 0.25 9.23
C LYS A 482 28.47 -1.24 8.88
N GLU A 483 27.71 -1.63 7.87
CA GLU A 483 27.84 -2.98 7.31
C GLU A 483 29.24 -3.22 6.72
N PRO A 484 29.69 -4.48 6.67
CA PRO A 484 30.95 -4.84 6.04
C PRO A 484 30.92 -4.65 4.53
N ILE A 485 32.03 -4.16 3.96
CA ILE A 485 32.19 -3.99 2.51
C ILE A 485 33.07 -5.10 1.93
N GLY A 486 32.52 -5.85 0.97
CA GLY A 486 33.24 -6.85 0.19
C GLY A 486 33.39 -6.49 -1.29
N ALA A 487 34.13 -7.30 -2.04
CA ALA A 487 34.28 -7.22 -3.49
C ALA A 487 34.24 -8.63 -4.12
N MET A 488 34.13 -8.70 -5.46
CA MET A 488 33.84 -9.91 -6.25
C MET A 488 32.37 -10.37 -6.19
N GLY A 489 32.00 -11.29 -7.06
CA GLY A 489 30.66 -11.90 -7.05
C GLY A 489 30.54 -13.01 -6.00
N ASP A 490 29.31 -13.33 -5.61
CA ASP A 490 29.00 -14.50 -4.80
C ASP A 490 29.22 -15.78 -5.63
N ASP A 491 30.33 -16.47 -5.39
CA ASP A 491 30.71 -17.73 -6.04
C ASP A 491 30.22 -18.97 -5.28
N THR A 492 29.45 -18.77 -4.20
CA THR A 492 28.90 -19.87 -3.42
C THR A 492 27.66 -20.47 -4.10
N PRO A 493 27.40 -21.78 -3.95
CA PRO A 493 26.17 -22.39 -4.46
C PRO A 493 24.93 -21.72 -3.86
N LEU A 494 23.84 -21.64 -4.64
CA LEU A 494 22.53 -21.28 -4.10
C LEU A 494 22.19 -22.18 -2.90
N ALA A 495 21.47 -21.65 -1.92
CA ALA A 495 21.25 -22.32 -0.64
C ALA A 495 20.72 -23.76 -0.79
N VAL A 496 19.77 -23.97 -1.71
CA VAL A 496 19.18 -25.28 -2.03
C VAL A 496 20.18 -26.30 -2.61
N PHE A 497 21.27 -25.85 -3.21
CA PHE A 497 22.34 -26.70 -3.77
C PHE A 497 23.58 -26.78 -2.87
N SER A 498 23.57 -26.09 -1.73
CA SER A 498 24.68 -26.12 -0.77
C SER A 498 24.81 -27.49 -0.13
N SER A 499 26.04 -28.02 -0.06
CA SER A 499 26.35 -29.23 0.72
C SER A 499 26.49 -28.95 2.22
N LYS A 500 26.51 -27.67 2.62
CA LYS A 500 26.53 -27.22 4.01
C LYS A 500 25.14 -26.77 4.46
N PRO A 501 24.75 -26.95 5.73
CA PRO A 501 23.53 -26.36 6.27
C PRO A 501 23.50 -24.85 6.03
N ARG A 502 22.37 -24.34 5.55
CA ARG A 502 22.12 -22.92 5.26
C ARG A 502 20.96 -22.44 6.09
N SER A 503 20.96 -21.15 6.42
CA SER A 503 19.83 -20.54 7.13
C SER A 503 18.62 -20.46 6.20
N LEU A 504 17.41 -20.50 6.77
CA LEU A 504 16.18 -20.27 5.99
C LEU A 504 16.18 -18.88 5.35
N PHE A 505 16.83 -17.89 5.96
CA PHE A 505 17.00 -16.54 5.40
C PHE A 505 17.68 -16.56 4.02
N ASP A 506 18.64 -17.47 3.78
CA ASP A 506 19.42 -17.55 2.54
C ASP A 506 18.57 -17.91 1.29
N TYR A 507 17.36 -18.44 1.51
CA TYR A 507 16.43 -18.82 0.45
C TYR A 507 15.61 -17.63 -0.07
N PHE A 508 15.63 -16.49 0.64
CA PHE A 508 14.87 -15.29 0.27
C PHE A 508 15.79 -14.22 -0.29
N ARG A 509 15.66 -13.92 -1.58
CA ARG A 509 16.45 -12.86 -2.24
C ARG A 509 15.67 -11.56 -2.23
N GLN A 510 16.33 -10.48 -1.80
CA GLN A 510 15.76 -9.14 -1.79
C GLN A 510 15.35 -8.74 -3.21
N ARG A 511 14.09 -8.34 -3.41
CA ARG A 511 13.70 -7.65 -4.64
C ARG A 511 14.26 -6.23 -4.63
N PHE A 512 14.50 -5.68 -5.81
CA PHE A 512 14.93 -4.30 -5.99
C PHE A 512 14.19 -3.69 -7.17
N ALA A 513 14.03 -2.37 -7.15
CA ALA A 513 13.38 -1.62 -8.21
C ALA A 513 14.33 -1.46 -9.39
N GLN A 514 13.81 -1.66 -10.60
CA GLN A 514 14.55 -1.42 -11.83
C GLN A 514 13.61 -0.87 -12.88
N VAL A 515 13.89 0.35 -13.36
CA VAL A 515 13.13 1.10 -14.37
C VAL A 515 11.73 1.53 -13.92
N THR A 516 10.91 0.68 -13.30
CA THR A 516 9.50 0.95 -12.96
C THR A 516 9.35 2.09 -11.95
N ASN A 517 10.13 2.02 -10.88
CA ASN A 517 10.28 3.05 -9.86
C ASN A 517 11.77 3.25 -9.52
N PRO A 518 12.18 4.46 -9.10
CA PRO A 518 13.56 4.70 -8.71
C PRO A 518 13.82 4.21 -7.27
N PRO A 519 15.01 3.65 -6.99
CA PRO A 519 15.47 3.50 -5.62
C PRO A 519 15.75 4.88 -4.99
N ILE A 520 15.76 4.92 -3.65
CA ILE A 520 16.08 6.13 -2.86
C ILE A 520 17.54 6.07 -2.41
N ASP A 521 18.20 7.21 -2.24
CA ASP A 521 19.53 7.29 -1.62
C ASP A 521 19.38 7.29 -0.08
N PRO A 522 19.71 6.18 0.62
CA PRO A 522 19.48 6.06 2.05
C PRO A 522 20.45 6.91 2.89
N TYR A 523 21.44 7.56 2.25
CA TYR A 523 22.41 8.42 2.93
C TYR A 523 22.10 9.90 2.70
N ARG A 524 21.80 10.30 1.46
CA ARG A 524 21.53 11.71 1.11
C ARG A 524 20.08 12.11 1.34
N GLU A 525 19.16 11.17 1.18
CA GLU A 525 17.72 11.37 1.29
C GLU A 525 17.16 10.68 2.54
N SER A 526 18.02 10.33 3.52
CA SER A 526 17.59 9.67 4.77
C SER A 526 16.51 10.45 5.53
N ILE A 527 16.39 11.76 5.26
CA ILE A 527 15.42 12.68 5.86
C ILE A 527 13.96 12.30 5.59
N VAL A 528 13.69 11.61 4.46
CA VAL A 528 12.35 11.13 4.09
C VAL A 528 12.04 9.74 4.63
N MET A 529 13.05 9.06 5.21
CA MET A 529 12.95 7.67 5.66
C MET A 529 12.67 7.54 7.15
N SER A 530 12.05 6.44 7.58
CA SER A 530 11.83 6.17 9.01
C SER A 530 11.82 4.69 9.37
N LEU A 531 12.44 4.39 10.52
CA LEU A 531 12.39 3.09 11.20
C LEU A 531 11.47 3.09 12.44
N ASP A 532 10.73 4.17 12.67
CA ASP A 532 9.79 4.23 13.79
C ASP A 532 8.78 3.10 13.68
N THR A 533 8.59 2.39 14.78
CA THR A 533 7.75 1.21 14.85
C THR A 533 6.71 1.38 15.93
N TYR A 534 5.45 1.23 15.55
CA TYR A 534 4.31 1.23 16.43
C TYR A 534 3.90 -0.21 16.79
N VAL A 535 3.62 -0.45 18.07
CA VAL A 535 3.31 -1.76 18.63
C VAL A 535 2.04 -1.70 19.47
N GLY A 536 1.19 -2.70 19.29
CA GLY A 536 -0.07 -2.87 20.00
C GLY A 536 -1.19 -3.31 19.06
N SER A 537 -2.39 -2.78 19.30
CA SER A 537 -3.56 -2.97 18.47
C SER A 537 -3.77 -1.74 17.60
N PHE A 538 -3.95 -1.94 16.29
CA PHE A 538 -4.27 -0.89 15.33
C PHE A 538 -5.79 -0.70 15.26
N GLY A 539 -6.23 0.55 15.36
CA GLY A 539 -7.65 0.90 15.48
C GLY A 539 -8.46 0.78 14.19
N ASP A 540 -9.63 1.42 14.18
CA ASP A 540 -10.52 1.47 13.02
C ASP A 540 -10.07 2.58 12.06
N ILE A 541 -9.64 2.19 10.86
CA ILE A 541 -9.21 3.13 9.80
C ILE A 541 -10.34 4.08 9.36
N LEU A 542 -11.60 3.68 9.53
CA LEU A 542 -12.76 4.45 9.10
C LEU A 542 -13.09 5.63 10.04
N LYS A 543 -12.54 5.65 11.25
CA LYS A 543 -12.92 6.62 12.30
C LYS A 543 -11.72 7.18 13.05
N ASP A 544 -11.72 8.51 13.23
CA ASP A 544 -10.80 9.15 14.13
C ASP A 544 -11.20 9.01 15.59
N SER A 545 -10.25 8.60 16.44
CA SER A 545 -10.45 8.41 17.87
C SER A 545 -9.12 8.56 18.61
N PRO A 546 -9.11 9.10 19.85
CA PRO A 546 -7.94 9.03 20.73
C PRO A 546 -7.45 7.60 21.00
N ASP A 547 -8.31 6.60 20.83
CA ASP A 547 -7.94 5.18 21.01
C ASP A 547 -6.94 4.69 19.96
N ASN A 548 -6.96 5.26 18.75
CA ASN A 548 -6.00 4.91 17.69
C ASN A 548 -4.55 5.24 18.11
N ALA A 549 -4.39 6.26 18.96
CA ALA A 549 -3.08 6.68 19.47
C ALA A 549 -2.61 5.88 20.70
N LYS A 550 -3.34 4.87 21.18
CA LYS A 550 -2.94 4.01 22.32
C LYS A 550 -1.98 2.90 21.88
N VAL A 551 -0.81 3.31 21.41
CA VAL A 551 0.24 2.42 20.90
C VAL A 551 1.58 2.69 21.58
N LEU A 552 2.46 1.69 21.59
CA LEU A 552 3.86 1.87 21.96
C LEU A 552 4.64 2.32 20.72
N LYS A 553 5.54 3.28 20.88
CA LYS A 553 6.44 3.75 19.81
C LYS A 553 7.89 3.43 20.15
N PHE A 554 8.57 2.78 19.22
CA PHE A 554 10.01 2.52 19.22
C PHE A 554 10.66 3.28 18.06
N LYS A 555 11.89 3.78 18.24
CA LYS A 555 12.65 4.49 17.17
C LYS A 555 13.17 3.56 16.07
N SER A 556 13.17 2.25 16.34
CA SER A 556 13.77 1.23 15.50
C SER A 556 13.11 -0.13 15.77
N PRO A 557 13.01 -1.01 14.76
CA PRO A 557 12.54 -2.37 14.97
C PRO A 557 13.56 -3.25 15.72
N VAL A 558 14.82 -2.79 15.84
CA VAL A 558 15.87 -3.49 16.59
C VAL A 558 15.79 -3.07 18.04
N ILE A 559 15.49 -4.00 18.95
CA ILE A 559 15.31 -3.72 20.37
C ILE A 559 16.32 -4.45 21.25
N THR A 560 16.73 -3.78 22.32
CA THR A 560 17.62 -4.27 23.36
C THR A 560 16.92 -5.26 24.29
N ASP A 561 17.70 -6.00 25.08
CA ASP A 561 17.15 -6.95 26.07
C ASP A 561 16.32 -6.24 27.14
N ALA A 562 16.69 -5.01 27.51
CA ALA A 562 15.94 -4.19 28.47
C ALA A 562 14.58 -3.73 27.91
N GLU A 563 14.55 -3.34 26.63
CA GLU A 563 13.30 -3.03 25.93
C GLU A 563 12.41 -4.27 25.78
N LEU A 564 12.99 -5.45 25.52
CA LEU A 564 12.25 -6.70 25.50
C LEU A 564 11.70 -7.09 26.88
N GLU A 565 12.48 -6.93 27.96
CA GLU A 565 12.00 -7.18 29.32
C GLU A 565 10.86 -6.23 29.70
N TYR A 566 10.94 -4.95 29.31
CA TYR A 566 9.81 -4.05 29.47
C TYR A 566 8.55 -4.61 28.79
N LEU A 567 8.65 -5.08 27.55
CA LEU A 567 7.53 -5.69 26.84
C LEU A 567 7.00 -6.95 27.54
N LYS A 568 7.88 -7.84 28.04
CA LYS A 568 7.50 -9.07 28.77
C LYS A 568 6.73 -8.77 30.05
N ASN A 569 6.99 -7.63 30.69
CA ASN A 569 6.33 -7.22 31.92
C ASN A 569 5.04 -6.40 31.71
N LEU A 570 4.64 -6.14 30.45
CA LEU A 570 3.39 -5.43 30.15
C LEU A 570 2.15 -6.29 30.45
N ASN A 571 1.39 -5.83 31.45
CA ASN A 571 0.07 -6.37 31.77
C ASN A 571 -0.81 -5.25 32.33
N ASN A 572 -1.29 -4.36 31.45
CA ASN A 572 -2.20 -3.27 31.78
C ASN A 572 -3.41 -3.25 30.84
N GLN A 573 -4.29 -2.27 31.02
CA GLN A 573 -5.53 -2.16 30.25
C GLN A 573 -5.31 -2.06 28.72
N ASN A 574 -4.23 -1.41 28.29
CA ASN A 574 -3.96 -1.16 26.87
C ASN A 574 -2.97 -2.16 26.27
N PHE A 575 -2.05 -2.71 27.06
CA PHE A 575 -0.98 -3.58 26.58
C PHE A 575 -0.87 -4.83 27.41
N LYS A 576 -0.93 -5.98 26.73
CA LYS A 576 -0.79 -7.30 27.34
C LYS A 576 0.07 -8.17 26.44
N SER A 577 1.19 -8.64 26.98
CA SER A 577 2.13 -9.47 26.23
C SER A 577 2.05 -10.95 26.59
N LYS A 578 2.31 -11.80 25.60
CA LYS A 578 2.41 -13.26 25.77
C LYS A 578 3.71 -13.74 25.16
N VAL A 579 4.56 -14.37 25.98
CA VAL A 579 5.73 -15.10 25.48
C VAL A 579 5.31 -16.51 25.08
N ILE A 580 5.65 -16.90 23.85
CA ILE A 580 5.42 -18.22 23.28
C ILE A 580 6.78 -18.79 22.89
N LYS A 581 7.11 -19.95 23.45
CA LYS A 581 8.37 -20.63 23.14
C LYS A 581 8.27 -21.29 21.77
N THR A 582 9.24 -21.01 20.89
CA THR A 582 9.39 -21.63 19.57
C THR A 582 10.38 -22.80 19.63
N LEU A 583 10.40 -23.51 20.76
CA LEU A 583 11.23 -24.69 21.00
C LEU A 583 10.41 -25.96 20.81
N TYR A 584 11.03 -27.00 20.29
CA TYR A 584 10.43 -28.32 20.17
C TYR A 584 11.44 -29.43 20.41
N LYS A 585 10.92 -30.59 20.83
CA LYS A 585 11.73 -31.81 20.94
C LYS A 585 11.73 -32.51 19.58
N PRO A 586 12.87 -32.63 18.89
CA PRO A 586 12.93 -33.31 17.60
C PRO A 586 12.74 -34.82 17.79
N ILE A 587 11.75 -35.38 17.10
CA ILE A 587 11.44 -36.82 17.06
C ILE A 587 11.74 -37.32 15.65
N ASP A 588 12.36 -38.50 15.52
CA ASP A 588 12.70 -39.14 14.23
C ASP A 588 13.43 -38.22 13.24
N GLY A 589 14.37 -37.41 13.76
CA GLY A 589 15.11 -36.45 12.95
C GLY A 589 14.34 -35.16 12.64
N GLY A 590 13.31 -34.82 13.42
CA GLY A 590 12.55 -33.58 13.28
C GLY A 590 11.30 -33.70 12.39
N LYS A 591 10.83 -34.92 12.09
CA LYS A 591 9.61 -35.14 11.29
C LYS A 591 8.34 -34.54 11.92
N ASN A 592 8.37 -34.27 13.23
CA ASN A 592 7.30 -33.60 13.94
C ASN A 592 7.34 -32.07 13.85
N LEU A 593 8.29 -31.47 13.12
CA LEU A 593 8.42 -30.01 12.99
C LEU A 593 7.11 -29.35 12.51
N ALA A 594 6.46 -29.90 11.49
CA ALA A 594 5.21 -29.35 10.97
C ALA A 594 4.08 -29.32 12.01
N TYR A 595 3.99 -30.36 12.85
CA TYR A 595 3.02 -30.42 13.94
C TYR A 595 3.33 -29.36 15.02
N GLU A 596 4.59 -29.25 15.42
CA GLU A 596 5.03 -28.30 16.45
C GLU A 596 4.90 -26.84 15.97
N LEU A 597 5.14 -26.58 14.69
CA LEU A 597 4.90 -25.30 14.05
C LEU A 597 3.42 -24.90 14.14
N GLU A 598 2.50 -25.79 13.75
CA GLU A 598 1.05 -25.52 13.88
C GLU A 598 0.63 -25.34 15.34
N ARG A 599 1.21 -26.09 16.28
CA ARG A 599 0.96 -25.92 17.72
C ARG A 599 1.28 -24.50 18.16
N VAL A 600 2.47 -23.99 17.81
CA VAL A 600 2.92 -22.63 18.17
C VAL A 600 2.06 -21.56 17.49
N ILE A 601 1.72 -21.73 16.21
CA ILE A 601 0.84 -20.81 15.48
C ILE A 601 -0.55 -20.75 16.15
N ASN A 602 -1.13 -21.89 16.50
CA ASN A 602 -2.43 -21.96 17.18
C ASN A 602 -2.38 -21.32 18.57
N GLU A 603 -1.30 -21.51 19.32
CA GLU A 603 -1.08 -20.83 20.61
C GLU A 603 -1.05 -19.30 20.45
N GLY A 604 -0.39 -18.80 19.39
CA GLY A 604 -0.36 -17.38 19.05
C GLY A 604 -1.72 -16.81 18.71
N VAL A 605 -2.49 -17.52 17.87
CA VAL A 605 -3.87 -17.15 17.52
C VAL A 605 -4.76 -17.08 18.76
N GLU A 606 -4.70 -18.10 19.60
CA GLU A 606 -5.53 -18.20 20.80
C GLU A 606 -5.14 -17.12 21.82
N ALA A 607 -3.86 -16.78 21.95
CA ALA A 607 -3.43 -15.64 22.76
C ALA A 607 -4.06 -14.33 22.27
N VAL A 608 -4.10 -14.08 20.95
CA VAL A 608 -4.75 -12.86 20.43
C VAL A 608 -6.26 -12.85 20.73
N ARG A 609 -6.94 -13.99 20.62
CA ARG A 609 -8.36 -14.12 21.00
C ARG A 609 -8.60 -13.85 22.49
N GLN A 610 -7.63 -14.18 23.35
CA GLN A 610 -7.64 -13.88 24.79
C GLN A 610 -7.27 -12.43 25.13
N GLY A 611 -7.09 -11.57 24.12
CA GLY A 611 -6.79 -10.14 24.29
C GLY A 611 -5.31 -9.81 24.49
N TYR A 612 -4.40 -10.74 24.22
CA TYR A 612 -2.97 -10.40 24.14
C TYR A 612 -2.70 -9.67 22.81
N ASN A 613 -2.21 -8.44 22.88
CA ASN A 613 -1.92 -7.63 21.71
C ASN A 613 -0.42 -7.49 21.41
N ILE A 614 0.43 -8.14 22.19
CA ILE A 614 1.87 -8.25 21.92
C ILE A 614 2.25 -9.73 22.04
N ILE A 615 2.51 -10.38 20.92
CA ILE A 615 2.92 -11.79 20.88
C ILE A 615 4.43 -11.86 20.72
N ILE A 616 5.13 -12.38 21.73
CA ILE A 616 6.58 -12.51 21.76
C ILE A 616 6.94 -13.97 21.44
N LEU A 617 7.49 -14.21 20.26
CA LEU A 617 8.01 -15.51 19.84
C LEU A 617 9.47 -15.63 20.29
N SER A 618 9.80 -16.64 21.07
CA SER A 618 11.14 -16.80 21.66
C SER A 618 11.73 -18.18 21.43
N ASP A 619 12.89 -18.22 20.77
CA ASP A 619 13.70 -19.44 20.62
C ASP A 619 14.71 -19.63 21.76
N LYS A 620 14.69 -18.76 22.77
CA LYS A 620 15.62 -18.83 23.89
C LYS A 620 15.40 -20.08 24.73
N GLY A 621 16.50 -20.81 24.98
CA GLY A 621 16.48 -22.06 25.75
C GLY A 621 16.78 -23.33 24.95
N VAL A 622 17.31 -23.19 23.73
CA VAL A 622 17.89 -24.32 22.97
C VAL A 622 18.91 -25.06 23.82
N ASN A 623 18.81 -26.38 23.84
CA ASN A 623 19.69 -27.27 24.60
C ASN A 623 19.74 -28.66 23.95
N ASN A 624 20.32 -29.63 24.65
CA ASN A 624 20.49 -31.00 24.12
C ASN A 624 19.16 -31.75 23.85
N GLU A 625 18.05 -31.31 24.45
CA GLU A 625 16.72 -31.93 24.29
C GLU A 625 15.80 -31.14 23.35
N TYR A 626 15.95 -29.82 23.32
CA TYR A 626 15.06 -28.91 22.59
C TYR A 626 15.82 -28.18 21.49
N ALA A 627 15.37 -28.37 20.25
CA ALA A 627 15.76 -27.57 19.10
C ALA A 627 14.82 -26.37 18.92
N TYR A 628 15.24 -25.37 18.16
CA TYR A 628 14.38 -24.26 17.78
C TYR A 628 13.62 -24.56 16.47
N ILE A 629 12.43 -24.00 16.32
CA ILE A 629 11.73 -23.90 15.05
C ILE A 629 12.25 -22.64 14.34
N PRO A 630 12.66 -22.70 13.06
CA PRO A 630 13.17 -21.54 12.35
C PRO A 630 12.25 -20.33 12.51
N ILE A 631 12.79 -19.25 13.08
CA ILE A 631 11.97 -18.16 13.61
C ILE A 631 11.17 -17.47 12.51
N LEU A 632 11.76 -17.36 11.32
CA LEU A 632 11.11 -16.84 10.12
C LEU A 632 9.86 -17.64 9.74
N LEU A 633 9.93 -18.97 9.81
CA LEU A 633 8.83 -19.86 9.47
C LEU A 633 7.66 -19.70 10.45
N VAL A 634 7.96 -19.62 11.74
CA VAL A 634 6.94 -19.42 12.79
C VAL A 634 6.30 -18.04 12.65
N SER A 635 7.11 -16.98 12.52
CA SER A 635 6.60 -15.61 12.47
C SER A 635 5.75 -15.36 11.23
N ALA A 636 6.18 -15.83 10.06
CA ALA A 636 5.43 -15.70 8.82
C ALA A 636 4.12 -16.53 8.85
N GLY A 637 4.21 -17.79 9.31
CA GLY A 637 3.03 -18.63 9.48
C GLY A 637 1.99 -18.04 10.42
N LEU A 638 2.42 -17.49 11.57
CA LEU A 638 1.54 -16.79 12.48
C LEU A 638 0.96 -15.51 11.85
N HIS A 639 1.78 -14.72 11.15
CA HIS A 639 1.35 -13.51 10.46
C HIS A 639 0.20 -13.77 9.47
N HIS A 640 0.37 -14.73 8.55
CA HIS A 640 -0.67 -15.07 7.56
C HIS A 640 -1.89 -15.72 8.20
N ARG A 641 -1.70 -16.56 9.23
CA ARG A 641 -2.82 -17.15 9.97
C ARG A 641 -3.66 -16.05 10.63
N LEU A 642 -3.05 -15.08 11.28
CA LEU A 642 -3.74 -13.95 11.91
C LEU A 642 -4.45 -13.06 10.88
N ILE A 643 -3.89 -12.87 9.68
CA ILE A 643 -4.57 -12.15 8.59
C ILE A 643 -5.84 -12.91 8.17
N LYS A 644 -5.71 -14.21 7.92
CA LYS A 644 -6.82 -15.08 7.48
C LYS A 644 -7.97 -15.10 8.48
N GLU A 645 -7.66 -14.99 9.77
CA GLU A 645 -8.65 -15.00 10.85
C GLU A 645 -9.16 -13.60 11.25
N GLY A 646 -8.71 -12.52 10.60
CA GLY A 646 -9.12 -11.15 10.97
C GLY A 646 -8.65 -10.74 12.37
N LEU A 647 -7.45 -11.18 12.75
CA LEU A 647 -6.84 -10.91 14.06
C LEU A 647 -5.54 -10.09 13.95
N ARG A 648 -4.92 -10.01 12.76
CA ARG A 648 -3.58 -9.40 12.62
C ARG A 648 -3.53 -7.92 12.99
N ALA A 649 -4.58 -7.13 12.75
CA ALA A 649 -4.64 -5.73 13.17
C ALA A 649 -4.76 -5.56 14.70
N LYS A 650 -5.13 -6.62 15.43
CA LYS A 650 -5.35 -6.56 16.89
C LYS A 650 -4.08 -6.78 17.72
N CYS A 651 -2.98 -7.18 17.10
CA CYS A 651 -1.74 -7.47 17.79
C CYS A 651 -0.49 -7.10 16.99
N SER A 652 0.65 -7.10 17.66
CA SER A 652 1.99 -7.02 17.08
C SER A 652 2.79 -8.28 17.39
N ILE A 653 3.65 -8.69 16.45
CA ILE A 653 4.54 -9.85 16.61
C ILE A 653 5.93 -9.33 16.96
N VAL A 654 6.51 -9.83 18.03
CA VAL A 654 7.86 -9.52 18.50
C VAL A 654 8.66 -10.82 18.50
N VAL A 655 9.93 -10.75 18.11
CA VAL A 655 10.82 -11.91 18.03
C VAL A 655 11.99 -11.74 18.99
N GLU A 656 12.24 -12.73 19.85
CA GLU A 656 13.47 -12.93 20.62
C GLU A 656 14.18 -14.13 20.00
N SER A 657 15.29 -13.90 19.29
CA SER A 657 15.91 -14.97 18.50
C SER A 657 17.43 -14.99 18.51
N GLY A 658 17.98 -16.20 18.58
CA GLY A 658 19.39 -16.50 18.38
C GLY A 658 19.80 -16.61 16.92
N GLU A 659 18.86 -16.70 15.97
CA GLU A 659 19.17 -16.80 14.52
C GLU A 659 19.52 -15.44 13.88
N VAL A 660 19.10 -14.34 14.49
CA VAL A 660 19.11 -13.02 13.86
C VAL A 660 20.38 -12.26 14.21
N ARG A 661 21.13 -11.83 13.19
CA ARG A 661 22.49 -11.27 13.36
C ARG A 661 22.99 -10.30 12.29
N ILE A 662 22.38 -10.28 11.11
CA ILE A 662 22.74 -9.36 10.01
C ILE A 662 21.49 -8.67 9.46
N ASP A 663 21.67 -7.53 8.81
CA ASP A 663 20.60 -6.67 8.27
C ASP A 663 19.56 -7.44 7.44
N HIS A 664 20.00 -8.38 6.61
CA HIS A 664 19.12 -9.23 5.81
C HIS A 664 18.14 -10.06 6.66
N HIS A 665 18.58 -10.63 7.79
CA HIS A 665 17.71 -11.42 8.67
C HIS A 665 16.59 -10.55 9.25
N PHE A 666 16.94 -9.32 9.68
CA PHE A 666 15.94 -8.35 10.15
C PHE A 666 14.98 -7.96 9.04
N ALA A 667 15.48 -7.65 7.85
CA ALA A 667 14.67 -7.25 6.71
C ALA A 667 13.67 -8.35 6.30
N VAL A 668 14.08 -9.62 6.32
CA VAL A 668 13.17 -10.73 5.97
C VAL A 668 12.09 -10.87 7.04
N LEU A 669 12.44 -10.90 8.34
CA LEU A 669 11.46 -10.99 9.41
C LEU A 669 10.43 -9.86 9.38
N ILE A 670 10.88 -8.62 9.19
CA ILE A 670 9.99 -7.45 9.09
C ILE A 670 9.10 -7.57 7.85
N GLY A 671 9.69 -7.95 6.71
CA GLY A 671 8.95 -8.16 5.45
C GLY A 671 7.85 -9.22 5.55
N TYR A 672 7.98 -10.18 6.48
CA TYR A 672 6.95 -11.19 6.81
C TYR A 672 6.17 -10.88 8.10
N GLY A 673 6.11 -9.60 8.50
CA GLY A 673 5.12 -9.09 9.45
C GLY A 673 5.60 -8.97 10.89
N VAL A 674 6.89 -9.15 11.18
CA VAL A 674 7.44 -8.91 12.54
C VAL A 674 7.55 -7.40 12.81
N SER A 675 7.11 -6.99 14.00
CA SER A 675 7.16 -5.60 14.46
C SER A 675 8.52 -5.26 15.05
N LEU A 676 8.96 -6.00 16.07
CA LEU A 676 10.21 -5.75 16.80
C LEU A 676 11.04 -7.03 16.89
N ILE A 677 12.37 -6.88 16.92
CA ILE A 677 13.32 -7.98 16.92
C ILE A 677 14.40 -7.72 17.97
N ASN A 678 14.53 -8.65 18.91
CA ASN A 678 15.60 -8.74 19.87
C ASN A 678 16.58 -9.86 19.44
N PRO A 679 17.78 -9.51 18.97
CA PRO A 679 18.81 -10.47 18.53
C PRO A 679 19.71 -10.89 19.70
N TYR A 680 19.16 -11.50 20.76
CA TYR A 680 19.89 -11.70 22.04
C TYR A 680 21.26 -12.37 21.86
N LEU A 681 21.38 -13.37 20.99
CA LEU A 681 22.63 -14.11 20.81
C LEU A 681 23.68 -13.30 20.03
N ALA A 682 23.23 -12.43 19.11
CA ALA A 682 24.13 -11.49 18.45
C ALA A 682 24.64 -10.44 19.44
N TYR A 683 23.80 -9.96 20.36
CA TYR A 683 24.26 -9.06 21.43
C TYR A 683 25.27 -9.74 22.37
N ASP A 684 25.01 -10.97 22.81
CA ASP A 684 25.98 -11.75 23.60
C ASP A 684 27.31 -11.91 22.85
N THR A 685 27.26 -12.16 21.54
CA THR A 685 28.44 -12.30 20.68
C THR A 685 29.20 -10.99 20.49
N VAL A 686 28.50 -9.86 20.34
CA VAL A 686 29.12 -8.53 20.25
C VAL A 686 29.85 -8.18 21.54
N LEU A 687 29.25 -8.49 22.68
CA LEU A 687 29.85 -8.28 24.00
C LEU A 687 31.09 -9.17 24.20
N ASP A 688 31.02 -10.43 23.78
CA ASP A 688 32.16 -11.35 23.79
C ASP A 688 33.33 -10.81 22.96
N ILE A 689 33.09 -10.37 21.72
CA ILE A 689 34.11 -9.77 20.84
C ILE A 689 34.76 -8.53 21.49
N ALA A 690 33.93 -7.63 22.02
CA ALA A 690 34.41 -6.38 22.62
C ALA A 690 35.29 -6.61 23.86
N GLU A 691 35.06 -7.71 24.59
CA GLU A 691 35.82 -8.04 25.80
C GLU A 691 37.06 -8.91 25.53
N THR A 692 36.97 -9.92 24.67
CA THR A 692 38.05 -10.91 24.46
C THR A 692 38.90 -10.63 23.23
N GLU A 693 38.30 -10.35 22.07
CA GLU A 693 39.05 -10.19 20.82
C GLU A 693 39.78 -8.84 20.73
N ALA A 694 39.32 -7.82 21.45
CA ALA A 694 40.02 -6.55 21.64
C ALA A 694 41.41 -6.72 22.30
N LEU A 695 41.52 -7.67 23.23
CA LEU A 695 42.73 -7.93 24.02
C LEU A 695 43.69 -8.91 23.32
N GLU A 696 43.17 -9.88 22.56
CA GLU A 696 43.96 -10.98 22.00
C GLU A 696 44.44 -10.74 20.55
N LYS A 697 43.67 -10.02 19.72
CA LYS A 697 43.93 -9.91 18.26
C LYS A 697 44.43 -8.53 17.79
N GLN A 698 44.69 -7.58 18.70
CA GLN A 698 45.06 -6.18 18.36
C GLN A 698 44.07 -5.49 17.39
N VAL A 699 42.80 -5.86 17.44
CA VAL A 699 41.76 -5.24 16.62
C VAL A 699 41.24 -4.01 17.35
N GLU A 700 41.27 -2.83 16.72
CA GLU A 700 40.73 -1.59 17.29
C GLU A 700 39.21 -1.66 17.38
N VAL A 701 38.66 -2.21 18.48
CA VAL A 701 37.24 -2.12 18.83
C VAL A 701 37.03 -1.15 20.00
N PRO A 702 35.85 -0.51 20.12
CA PRO A 702 35.57 0.35 21.26
C PRO A 702 35.71 -0.42 22.58
N SER A 703 36.54 0.09 23.50
CA SER A 703 36.76 -0.52 24.82
C SER A 703 35.53 -0.50 25.73
N GLU A 704 34.54 0.34 25.42
CA GLU A 704 33.27 0.41 26.14
C GLU A 704 32.20 -0.42 25.42
N TYR A 705 31.70 -1.46 26.08
CA TYR A 705 30.70 -2.38 25.54
C TYR A 705 29.41 -1.68 25.06
N LYS A 706 29.01 -0.57 25.70
CA LYS A 706 27.86 0.25 25.28
C LYS A 706 28.06 0.82 23.87
N THR A 707 29.29 1.22 23.54
CA THR A 707 29.64 1.71 22.21
C THR A 707 29.60 0.60 21.16
N ALA A 708 30.08 -0.60 21.51
CA ALA A 708 30.02 -1.76 20.61
C ALA A 708 28.57 -2.14 20.25
N LEU A 709 27.69 -2.25 21.25
CA LEU A 709 26.26 -2.53 21.05
C LEU A 709 25.57 -1.45 20.21
N LYS A 710 25.87 -0.17 20.49
CA LYS A 710 25.34 0.97 19.73
C LYS A 710 25.79 0.95 18.27
N ASN A 711 27.06 0.65 18.01
CA ASN A 711 27.60 0.56 16.66
C ASN A 711 26.96 -0.60 15.88
N TYR A 712 26.85 -1.79 16.49
CA TYR A 712 26.13 -2.91 15.88
C TYR A 712 24.69 -2.54 15.53
N ARG A 713 23.92 -1.98 16.47
CA ARG A 713 22.53 -1.52 16.21
C ARG A 713 22.48 -0.52 15.06
N LYS A 714 23.37 0.47 15.06
CA LYS A 714 23.48 1.49 14.00
C LYS A 714 23.80 0.86 12.62
N ALA A 715 24.66 -0.14 12.58
CA ALA A 715 24.99 -0.86 11.35
C ALA A 715 23.76 -1.59 10.78
N ILE A 716 22.99 -2.26 11.65
CA ILE A 716 21.73 -2.91 11.25
C ILE A 716 20.70 -1.89 10.77
N GLU A 717 20.53 -0.77 11.48
CA GLU A 717 19.60 0.30 11.09
C GLU A 717 19.97 0.91 9.73
N ALA A 718 21.27 1.17 9.48
CA ALA A 718 21.75 1.61 8.18
C ALA A 718 21.51 0.56 7.08
N GLY A 719 21.71 -0.72 7.40
CA GLY A 719 21.43 -1.84 6.50
C GLY A 719 19.94 -1.93 6.14
N LEU A 720 19.03 -1.73 7.11
CA LEU A 720 17.58 -1.68 6.87
C LEU A 720 17.19 -0.52 5.95
N TYR A 721 17.69 0.70 6.21
CA TYR A 721 17.47 1.84 5.31
C TYR A 721 17.91 1.51 3.88
N LYS A 722 19.12 0.95 3.71
CA LYS A 722 19.60 0.53 2.39
C LYS A 722 18.71 -0.54 1.74
N ILE A 723 18.28 -1.56 2.47
CA ILE A 723 17.45 -2.64 1.89
C ILE A 723 16.10 -2.09 1.44
N MET A 724 15.44 -1.25 2.24
CA MET A 724 14.18 -0.61 1.87
C MET A 724 14.35 0.31 0.65
N SER A 725 15.44 1.08 0.63
CA SER A 725 15.70 2.05 -0.43
C SER A 725 15.95 1.41 -1.80
N LYS A 726 16.41 0.15 -1.85
CA LYS A 726 16.52 -0.62 -3.11
C LYS A 726 15.19 -0.75 -3.85
N MET A 727 14.06 -0.76 -3.15
CA MET A 727 12.72 -0.76 -3.73
C MET A 727 12.10 0.64 -3.75
N GLY A 728 12.82 1.66 -3.28
CA GLY A 728 12.30 3.03 -3.14
C GLY A 728 11.28 3.20 -2.01
N ILE A 729 11.36 2.37 -0.97
CA ILE A 729 10.44 2.42 0.18
C ILE A 729 11.07 3.30 1.28
N SER A 730 10.33 4.27 1.78
CA SER A 730 10.79 5.22 2.79
C SER A 730 10.44 4.82 4.23
N ASP A 731 9.32 4.13 4.45
CA ASP A 731 8.80 3.86 5.81
C ASP A 731 8.77 2.36 6.14
N ILE A 732 9.30 1.99 7.32
CA ILE A 732 9.34 0.59 7.75
C ILE A 732 7.94 0.01 7.97
N SER A 733 6.95 0.85 8.27
CA SER A 733 5.55 0.42 8.41
C SER A 733 5.00 -0.14 7.11
N SER A 734 5.30 0.49 5.98
CA SER A 734 4.90 0.03 4.64
C SER A 734 5.73 -1.16 4.15
N TYR A 735 7.00 -1.26 4.57
CA TYR A 735 7.84 -2.42 4.27
C TYR A 735 7.39 -3.68 5.04
N ARG A 736 6.84 -3.50 6.24
CA ARG A 736 6.41 -4.60 7.11
C ARG A 736 5.23 -5.35 6.51
N GLY A 737 5.40 -6.65 6.30
CA GLY A 737 4.39 -7.50 5.68
C GLY A 737 4.29 -7.35 4.15
N ALA A 738 5.16 -6.55 3.52
CA ALA A 738 5.13 -6.35 2.07
C ALA A 738 5.85 -7.44 1.26
N GLN A 739 6.57 -8.35 1.92
CA GLN A 739 7.23 -9.50 1.29
C GLN A 739 8.07 -9.13 0.05
N ILE A 740 8.97 -8.14 0.19
CA ILE A 740 9.85 -7.64 -0.90
C ILE A 740 11.00 -8.64 -1.17
N PHE A 741 10.63 -9.90 -1.44
CA PHE A 741 11.51 -11.04 -1.58
C PHE A 741 11.03 -12.00 -2.66
N GLU A 742 11.96 -12.70 -3.30
CA GLU A 742 11.71 -13.89 -4.12
C GLU A 742 12.34 -15.09 -3.41
N ALA A 743 11.57 -16.16 -3.23
CA ALA A 743 12.05 -17.41 -2.67
C ALA A 743 12.68 -18.27 -3.77
N LEU A 744 13.80 -18.91 -3.47
CA LEU A 744 14.50 -19.82 -4.38
C LEU A 744 14.78 -21.14 -3.70
N GLY A 745 14.16 -22.22 -4.17
CA GLY A 745 14.38 -23.56 -3.65
C GLY A 745 13.50 -23.92 -2.45
N ILE A 746 12.35 -23.27 -2.27
CA ILE A 746 11.31 -23.64 -1.30
C ILE A 746 10.09 -24.16 -2.06
N SER A 747 9.54 -25.29 -1.62
CA SER A 747 8.36 -25.91 -2.22
C SER A 747 7.11 -25.02 -2.18
N ASP A 748 6.26 -25.15 -3.19
CA ASP A 748 5.00 -24.39 -3.29
C ASP A 748 4.08 -24.65 -2.09
N GLU A 749 4.08 -25.85 -1.53
CA GLU A 749 3.27 -26.20 -0.35
C GLU A 749 3.66 -25.35 0.88
N VAL A 750 4.96 -25.16 1.12
CA VAL A 750 5.45 -24.32 2.22
C VAL A 750 5.14 -22.84 1.95
N ILE A 751 5.33 -22.38 0.71
CA ILE A 751 5.05 -21.01 0.32
C ILE A 751 3.57 -20.68 0.48
N GLU A 752 2.68 -21.50 -0.08
CA GLU A 752 1.22 -21.29 0.01
C GLU A 752 0.75 -21.24 1.46
N LYS A 753 1.33 -22.07 2.33
CA LYS A 753 0.89 -22.21 3.72
C LYS A 753 1.46 -21.17 4.67
N TYR A 754 2.74 -20.80 4.52
CA TYR A 754 3.47 -20.00 5.51
C TYR A 754 4.04 -18.68 4.98
N PHE A 755 4.18 -18.51 3.66
CA PHE A 755 4.72 -17.30 3.02
C PHE A 755 3.80 -16.86 1.86
N THR A 756 2.48 -16.93 2.08
CA THR A 756 1.46 -16.80 1.03
C THR A 756 1.67 -15.52 0.22
N GLY A 757 1.69 -15.65 -1.12
CA GLY A 757 1.90 -14.54 -2.04
C GLY A 757 3.36 -14.28 -2.41
N THR A 758 4.31 -15.03 -1.85
CA THR A 758 5.74 -14.97 -2.26
C THR A 758 5.97 -15.75 -3.55
N ILE A 759 6.76 -15.20 -4.46
CA ILE A 759 7.16 -15.89 -5.69
C ILE A 759 8.22 -16.96 -5.37
N SER A 760 7.98 -18.20 -5.79
CA SER A 760 8.97 -19.29 -5.75
C SER A 760 8.96 -20.08 -7.06
N LYS A 761 9.68 -19.59 -8.09
CA LYS A 761 9.67 -20.22 -9.43
C LYS A 761 10.37 -21.58 -9.46
N ILE A 762 11.29 -21.80 -8.52
CA ILE A 762 12.05 -23.03 -8.38
C ILE A 762 11.67 -23.63 -7.03
N GLY A 763 10.82 -24.65 -7.06
CA GLY A 763 10.50 -25.43 -5.88
C GLY A 763 11.73 -26.11 -5.29
N GLY A 764 11.65 -26.59 -4.05
CA GLY A 764 12.75 -27.29 -3.42
C GLY A 764 12.38 -27.89 -2.07
N ILE A 765 13.05 -27.46 -1.01
CA ILE A 765 12.87 -28.02 0.34
C ILE A 765 11.44 -27.79 0.86
N GLY A 766 10.99 -28.67 1.76
CA GLY A 766 9.63 -28.70 2.30
C GLY A 766 9.57 -29.26 3.71
#